data_AF-A0A9P4UN74-F1
#
_entry.id   AF-A0A9P4UN74-F1
#
_cell.length_a   1.000
_cell.length_b   1.000
_cell.length_c   1.000
_cell.angle_alpha   90.00
_cell.angle_beta   90.00
_cell.angle_gamma   90.00
#
_symmetry.space_group_name_H-M   'P 1'
#
loop_
_entity.id
_entity.type
_entity.pdbx_description
1 polymer ?
#
loop_
_entity_poly.entity_id
_entity_poly.type
_entity_poly.pdbx_seq_one_letter_code
_entity_poly.pdbx_strand_id
1 'polypeptide(L)'
;MECSFCRKSFTKGEHLRRSDTGHRPFVCKQCKRAFSRQDSLMRHEKLHRKEAATSTSNLPSPSVDEVDVASSSYGRAGSVPPIMNGGTDTISDFPRLDNVSPAQISGTSWQALQMETPLSDLDLNLIWPDSQDLFQSIISADKNGTWQLPLGTLPFPSDTQYAEVPSVNMGPTSAPSHATSDRPSRHGDNHQAVRGVSNMVTNISSSINAALESASITSVFLDECLHMFFDRFIPTFPVMHRWTFIFRDCTHPLLLNAIAIGSLYLGPKDSITKGELLWRLAHTAVATSWQSLITHQGPHDVCPGVQLVLTGLLSVTYGALSKNSAVRTAAQAFHASAFFWARQCGMFYSPGYDITRLPSLSAPKAEKEYQWKLWVAREIQQRALIALYILDGLISHMSGNSTSVRHTSNNLQLPSSEVVFREPHVDGWLARMHQAELGQGTFRQIYQQMFSPSEDFWIMINDWSVLSLRVILEGLQSMIADSDPDDGAILNAPTSSDFSRALSQLYDNIAHRAALSDVERLEVLLRWHAVCLEAVTKSPQLCKFICTRWDIQQEVWPNSNVRARQYNLQQFANSRDGRRAILHAAAIQDIVERLPRGRAHVTHMPSSLFAAATVYSAFTLAGHSTVKHPINIEWTQTLAELDIRPPGEFSETVRFILGNVTALERSCCTTRTLSYEMNSMQKLFGCFTTQWGVATDMEKVVSQWIALCH
;
A
#
# COMPACT_ATOMS: atom_id res chain seq x y z
N MET A 1 -10.17 31.59 -32.47
CA MET A 1 -11.31 30.71 -32.76
C MET A 1 -11.95 30.32 -31.43
N GLU A 2 -13.27 30.24 -31.35
CA GLU A 2 -14.00 30.04 -30.09
C GLU A 2 -14.65 28.64 -30.07
N CYS A 3 -14.66 27.97 -28.91
CA CYS A 3 -15.37 26.71 -28.73
C CYS A 3 -16.87 26.96 -28.46
N SER A 4 -17.75 26.33 -29.25
CA SER A 4 -19.20 26.51 -29.14
C SER A 4 -19.81 26.07 -27.80
N PHE A 5 -19.17 25.11 -27.10
CA PHE A 5 -19.64 24.57 -25.84
C PHE A 5 -19.14 25.34 -24.61
N CYS A 6 -17.88 25.79 -24.59
CA CYS A 6 -17.28 26.44 -23.42
C CYS A 6 -16.88 27.92 -23.61
N ARG A 7 -17.10 28.49 -24.80
CA ARG A 7 -16.83 29.89 -25.18
C ARG A 7 -15.40 30.39 -24.90
N LYS A 8 -14.44 29.48 -24.81
CA LYS A 8 -13.02 29.81 -24.67
C LYS A 8 -12.39 30.05 -26.04
N SER A 9 -11.57 31.11 -26.11
CA SER A 9 -10.86 31.53 -27.31
C SER A 9 -9.47 30.90 -27.42
N PHE A 10 -9.23 30.18 -28.51
CA PHE A 10 -7.95 29.55 -28.84
C PHE A 10 -7.28 30.24 -30.03
N THR A 11 -5.95 30.38 -29.96
CA THR A 11 -5.10 31.07 -30.96
C THR A 11 -4.83 30.25 -32.22
N LYS A 12 -5.10 28.93 -32.21
CA LYS A 12 -4.91 28.04 -33.37
C LYS A 12 -6.00 26.97 -33.45
N GLY A 13 -6.42 26.62 -34.66
CA GLY A 13 -7.46 25.61 -34.91
C GLY A 13 -7.09 24.19 -34.49
N GLU A 14 -5.80 23.85 -34.43
CA GLU A 14 -5.33 22.55 -33.93
C GLU A 14 -5.67 22.34 -32.43
N HIS A 15 -5.68 23.40 -31.62
CA HIS A 15 -6.03 23.31 -30.20
C HIS A 15 -7.54 23.19 -29.99
N LEU A 16 -8.34 23.88 -30.81
CA LEU A 16 -9.81 23.75 -30.81
C LEU A 16 -10.24 22.32 -31.19
N ARG A 17 -9.70 21.75 -32.28
CA ARG A 17 -10.00 20.34 -32.65
C ARG A 17 -9.57 19.34 -31.58
N ARG A 18 -8.43 19.56 -30.90
CA ARG A 18 -7.96 18.68 -29.81
C ARG A 18 -8.83 18.77 -28.55
N SER A 19 -9.35 19.95 -28.22
CA SER A 19 -10.32 20.17 -27.12
C SER A 19 -11.56 19.29 -27.30
N ASP A 20 -12.15 19.33 -28.49
CA ASP A 20 -13.52 18.88 -28.67
C ASP A 20 -13.65 17.39 -29.06
N THR A 21 -12.54 16.68 -29.34
CA THR A 21 -12.58 15.27 -29.85
C THR A 21 -11.51 14.31 -29.34
N GLY A 22 -10.44 14.75 -28.67
CA GLY A 22 -9.48 13.86 -28.00
C GLY A 22 -8.68 12.87 -28.88
N HIS A 23 -8.69 13.00 -30.22
CA HIS A 23 -8.03 12.07 -31.13
C HIS A 23 -6.52 11.85 -30.83
N ARG A 24 -6.12 10.57 -30.65
CA ARG A 24 -4.75 10.10 -30.44
C ARG A 24 -4.34 9.14 -31.58
N PRO A 25 -3.76 9.63 -32.69
CA PRO A 25 -3.59 8.82 -33.91
C PRO A 25 -2.39 7.86 -33.90
N PHE A 26 -1.51 7.94 -32.88
CA PHE A 26 -0.30 7.11 -32.82
C PHE A 26 -0.46 6.01 -31.77
N VAL A 27 -0.68 4.77 -32.19
CA VAL A 27 -1.01 3.64 -31.31
C VAL A 27 0.16 2.64 -31.24
N CYS A 28 0.54 2.23 -30.03
CA CYS A 28 1.57 1.18 -29.85
C CYS A 28 1.08 -0.18 -30.34
N LYS A 29 1.89 -0.86 -31.17
CA LYS A 29 1.52 -2.17 -31.71
C LYS A 29 1.49 -3.26 -30.64
N GLN A 30 2.35 -3.16 -29.63
CA GLN A 30 2.51 -4.17 -28.59
C GLN A 30 1.53 -3.99 -27.42
N CYS A 31 1.22 -2.76 -27.03
CA CYS A 31 0.40 -2.47 -25.84
C CYS A 31 -0.81 -1.56 -26.09
N LYS A 32 -1.17 -1.26 -27.35
CA LYS A 32 -2.31 -0.41 -27.78
C LYS A 32 -2.42 1.00 -27.14
N ARG A 33 -1.50 1.42 -26.25
CA ARG A 33 -1.47 2.77 -25.64
C ARG A 33 -1.43 3.81 -26.77
N ALA A 34 -2.37 4.75 -26.73
CA ALA A 34 -2.55 5.75 -27.78
C ALA A 34 -1.92 7.10 -27.39
N PHE A 35 -1.14 7.66 -28.29
CA PHE A 35 -0.33 8.86 -28.09
C PHE A 35 -0.78 10.03 -28.98
N SER A 36 -0.57 11.23 -28.44
CA SER A 36 -0.68 12.53 -29.10
C SER A 36 0.32 12.72 -30.25
N ARG A 37 1.49 12.07 -30.14
CA ARG A 37 2.68 12.28 -30.99
C ARG A 37 3.43 10.98 -31.29
N GLN A 38 4.04 10.91 -32.46
CA GLN A 38 4.82 9.75 -32.92
C GLN A 38 6.14 9.56 -32.14
N ASP A 39 6.78 10.63 -31.66
CA ASP A 39 8.03 10.54 -30.90
C ASP A 39 7.82 10.03 -29.47
N SER A 40 6.67 10.33 -28.85
CA SER A 40 6.23 9.72 -27.59
C SER A 40 6.02 8.22 -27.76
N LEU A 41 5.35 7.80 -28.85
CA LEU A 41 5.19 6.39 -29.20
C LEU A 41 6.54 5.67 -29.40
N MET A 42 7.42 6.19 -30.27
CA MET A 42 8.73 5.57 -30.53
C MET A 42 9.66 5.51 -29.31
N ARG A 43 9.42 6.35 -28.29
CA ARG A 43 10.10 6.29 -27.00
C ARG A 43 9.50 5.20 -26.11
N HIS A 44 8.17 5.10 -26.06
CA HIS A 44 7.46 4.08 -25.31
C HIS A 44 7.76 2.66 -25.82
N GLU A 45 7.84 2.44 -27.14
CA GLU A 45 8.25 1.17 -27.75
C GLU A 45 9.71 0.74 -27.43
N LYS A 46 10.47 1.54 -26.68
CA LYS A 46 11.78 1.13 -26.12
C LYS A 46 11.68 0.57 -24.70
N LEU A 47 10.55 0.73 -24.01
CA LEU A 47 10.34 0.24 -22.64
C LEU A 47 10.08 -1.27 -22.63
N HIS A 48 9.25 -1.79 -23.53
CA HIS A 48 9.01 -3.22 -23.70
C HIS A 48 10.29 -4.04 -23.95
N ARG A 49 11.31 -3.44 -24.57
CA ARG A 49 12.63 -4.06 -24.76
C ARG A 49 13.45 -4.18 -23.47
N LYS A 50 13.14 -3.42 -22.43
CA LYS A 50 13.70 -3.59 -21.07
C LYS A 50 12.92 -4.62 -20.25
N GLU A 51 11.60 -4.62 -20.36
CA GLU A 51 10.70 -5.57 -19.68
C GLU A 51 10.97 -7.02 -20.15
N ALA A 52 11.17 -7.21 -21.46
CA ALA A 52 11.60 -8.50 -22.00
C ALA A 52 12.97 -8.94 -21.45
N ALA A 53 13.96 -8.03 -21.40
CA ALA A 53 15.33 -8.34 -20.97
C ALA A 53 15.45 -8.74 -19.49
N THR A 54 14.50 -8.35 -18.63
CA THR A 54 14.45 -8.78 -17.22
C THR A 54 13.67 -10.08 -17.00
N SER A 55 13.01 -10.59 -18.04
CA SER A 55 12.15 -11.79 -17.98
C SER A 55 12.83 -13.06 -18.50
N THR A 56 13.98 -12.96 -19.17
CA THR A 56 14.67 -14.10 -19.81
C THR A 56 16.11 -14.28 -19.30
N SER A 57 16.28 -14.74 -18.07
CA SER A 57 17.58 -15.18 -17.52
C SER A 57 17.69 -16.71 -17.44
N ASN A 58 17.75 -17.37 -18.60
CA ASN A 58 18.17 -18.76 -18.74
C ASN A 58 18.91 -18.90 -20.07
N LEU A 59 20.22 -19.12 -20.02
CA LEU A 59 21.10 -19.18 -21.18
C LEU A 59 22.24 -20.19 -20.91
N PRO A 60 22.33 -21.29 -21.68
CA PRO A 60 23.55 -22.06 -21.81
C PRO A 60 24.59 -21.28 -22.63
N SER A 61 25.88 -21.49 -22.34
CA SER A 61 27.01 -20.88 -23.04
C SER A 61 27.28 -21.50 -24.43
N PRO A 62 28.07 -20.83 -25.31
CA PRO A 62 27.97 -21.00 -26.77
C PRO A 62 28.97 -22.00 -27.38
N SER A 63 28.77 -22.30 -28.67
CA SER A 63 29.72 -22.99 -29.54
C SER A 63 29.93 -22.27 -30.89
N VAL A 64 30.99 -21.47 -30.96
CA VAL A 64 32.00 -21.39 -32.03
C VAL A 64 31.55 -21.37 -33.51
N ASP A 65 31.82 -20.22 -34.16
CA ASP A 65 32.17 -19.97 -35.58
C ASP A 65 31.12 -20.33 -36.69
N GLU A 66 31.20 -19.80 -37.92
CA GLU A 66 32.30 -19.10 -38.61
C GLU A 66 31.83 -17.85 -39.43
N VAL A 67 32.79 -17.10 -39.99
CA VAL A 67 32.59 -15.82 -40.70
C VAL A 67 32.51 -16.03 -42.21
N ASP A 68 31.68 -15.24 -42.91
CA ASP A 68 31.76 -15.18 -44.38
C ASP A 68 31.54 -13.76 -44.95
N VAL A 69 32.56 -13.23 -45.63
CA VAL A 69 32.57 -11.93 -46.33
C VAL A 69 33.55 -11.99 -47.51
N ALA A 70 33.03 -12.18 -48.74
CA ALA A 70 33.27 -11.29 -49.91
C ALA A 70 33.32 -11.99 -51.29
N SER A 71 32.41 -11.53 -52.17
CA SER A 71 32.72 -11.04 -53.53
C SER A 71 32.99 -12.00 -54.72
N SER A 72 32.93 -11.36 -55.90
CA SER A 72 33.46 -11.78 -57.21
C SER A 72 32.66 -12.81 -58.04
N SER A 73 32.00 -12.30 -59.08
CA SER A 73 31.50 -13.09 -60.22
C SER A 73 31.92 -12.46 -61.55
N TYR A 74 32.81 -13.13 -62.27
CA TYR A 74 33.17 -12.88 -63.68
C TYR A 74 33.66 -14.21 -64.30
N GLY A 75 33.49 -14.43 -65.62
CA GLY A 75 34.31 -15.44 -66.32
C GLY A 75 33.67 -16.73 -66.90
N ARG A 76 32.41 -16.69 -67.32
CA ARG A 76 31.85 -17.37 -68.53
C ARG A 76 32.74 -18.42 -69.29
N ALA A 77 32.28 -19.68 -69.39
CA ALA A 77 32.18 -20.53 -70.62
C ALA A 77 32.31 -22.07 -70.36
N GLY A 78 31.71 -22.91 -71.22
CA GLY A 78 32.01 -24.37 -71.31
C GLY A 78 30.78 -25.29 -71.45
N SER A 79 30.41 -25.70 -72.67
CA SER A 79 29.15 -26.40 -72.99
C SER A 79 29.24 -27.95 -73.09
N VAL A 80 28.06 -28.61 -73.07
CA VAL A 80 27.67 -29.96 -73.58
C VAL A 80 28.06 -31.28 -72.82
N PRO A 81 27.28 -32.39 -72.96
CA PRO A 81 27.04 -33.45 -71.93
C PRO A 81 27.31 -34.90 -72.51
N PRO A 82 26.56 -36.04 -72.30
CA PRO A 82 25.46 -36.47 -71.37
C PRO A 82 25.57 -37.93 -70.80
N ILE A 83 24.49 -38.49 -70.17
CA ILE A 83 23.92 -39.88 -70.28
C ILE A 83 23.41 -40.58 -68.95
N MET A 84 22.09 -40.90 -68.87
CA MET A 84 21.34 -42.06 -68.24
C MET A 84 21.57 -42.54 -66.75
N ASN A 85 20.68 -43.26 -66.02
CA ASN A 85 19.24 -43.68 -66.14
C ASN A 85 18.61 -44.18 -64.79
N GLY A 86 17.26 -44.09 -64.65
CA GLY A 86 16.34 -45.01 -63.86
C GLY A 86 16.32 -44.97 -62.31
N GLY A 87 15.23 -45.35 -61.58
CA GLY A 87 13.80 -45.56 -61.93
C GLY A 87 12.96 -46.37 -60.89
N THR A 88 11.61 -46.12 -60.81
CA THR A 88 10.48 -47.04 -60.41
C THR A 88 10.37 -47.60 -58.95
N ASP A 89 9.22 -47.97 -58.32
CA ASP A 89 7.75 -47.77 -58.59
C ASP A 89 6.78 -48.24 -57.46
N THR A 90 5.47 -47.94 -57.62
CA THR A 90 4.24 -48.65 -57.11
C THR A 90 3.71 -48.49 -55.65
N ILE A 91 2.50 -49.06 -55.39
CA ILE A 91 1.36 -48.43 -54.65
C ILE A 91 0.25 -49.48 -54.23
N SER A 92 -0.72 -49.08 -53.37
CA SER A 92 -2.16 -49.53 -53.23
C SER A 92 -2.71 -50.57 -52.18
N ASP A 93 -3.86 -50.16 -51.57
CA ASP A 93 -5.12 -50.86 -51.22
C ASP A 93 -5.43 -51.70 -49.93
N PHE A 94 -6.74 -51.78 -49.62
CA PHE A 94 -7.47 -52.27 -48.43
C PHE A 94 -8.62 -53.25 -48.80
N PRO A 95 -9.12 -54.14 -47.90
CA PRO A 95 -10.46 -53.95 -47.32
C PRO A 95 -10.69 -54.51 -45.89
N ARG A 96 -11.95 -54.44 -45.39
CA ARG A 96 -12.47 -54.85 -44.05
C ARG A 96 -12.97 -56.32 -44.02
N LEU A 97 -13.47 -56.97 -42.94
CA LEU A 97 -13.94 -56.67 -41.56
C LEU A 97 -13.29 -57.70 -40.55
N ASP A 98 -13.63 -57.94 -39.27
CA ASP A 98 -14.78 -57.60 -38.37
C ASP A 98 -14.35 -57.53 -36.87
N ASN A 99 -15.28 -57.67 -35.91
CA ASN A 99 -15.13 -57.33 -34.48
C ASN A 99 -14.86 -58.50 -33.50
N VAL A 100 -13.91 -58.27 -32.57
CA VAL A 100 -13.93 -58.78 -31.18
C VAL A 100 -13.47 -57.64 -30.24
N SER A 101 -14.02 -57.61 -29.03
CA SER A 101 -13.89 -56.55 -28.00
C SER A 101 -12.54 -56.51 -27.25
N PRO A 102 -12.27 -55.50 -26.39
CA PRO A 102 -12.61 -54.07 -26.47
C PRO A 102 -11.40 -53.17 -26.11
N ALA A 103 -10.86 -52.39 -27.05
CA ALA A 103 -9.80 -51.41 -26.77
C ALA A 103 -9.88 -50.15 -27.65
N GLN A 104 -9.47 -49.02 -27.06
CA GLN A 104 -9.10 -47.73 -27.65
C GLN A 104 -9.46 -47.44 -29.13
N ILE A 105 -10.36 -46.47 -29.36
CA ILE A 105 -10.31 -45.53 -30.50
C ILE A 105 -10.94 -44.20 -30.06
N SER A 106 -10.40 -43.09 -30.57
CA SER A 106 -10.85 -41.73 -30.27
C SER A 106 -11.47 -41.05 -31.50
N GLY A 107 -12.66 -40.45 -31.32
CA GLY A 107 -13.25 -39.52 -32.29
C GLY A 107 -14.35 -40.12 -33.19
N THR A 108 -15.27 -39.31 -33.74
CA THR A 108 -15.45 -37.85 -33.63
C THR A 108 -16.91 -37.44 -33.87
N SER A 109 -17.18 -36.15 -33.64
CA SER A 109 -18.29 -35.35 -34.22
C SER A 109 -19.56 -35.18 -33.38
N TRP A 110 -19.52 -34.17 -32.51
CA TRP A 110 -20.48 -33.07 -32.62
C TRP A 110 -19.72 -31.75 -32.81
N GLN A 111 -20.33 -30.80 -33.52
CA GLN A 111 -19.65 -29.61 -34.02
C GLN A 111 -19.44 -28.57 -32.91
N ALA A 112 -18.23 -28.53 -32.35
CA ALA A 112 -17.78 -27.37 -31.58
C ALA A 112 -17.62 -26.18 -32.54
N LEU A 113 -18.36 -25.10 -32.30
CA LEU A 113 -18.16 -23.81 -32.97
C LEU A 113 -16.74 -23.30 -32.65
N GLN A 114 -15.91 -23.11 -33.67
CA GLN A 114 -14.60 -22.49 -33.51
C GLN A 114 -14.74 -21.01 -33.18
N MET A 115 -14.77 -20.69 -31.89
CA MET A 115 -14.37 -19.39 -31.36
C MET A 115 -13.06 -19.55 -30.59
N GLU A 116 -11.96 -19.70 -31.33
CA GLU A 116 -10.62 -19.43 -30.82
C GLU A 116 -10.49 -17.92 -30.56
N THR A 117 -10.99 -17.45 -29.41
CA THR A 117 -10.77 -16.07 -28.96
C THR A 117 -9.30 -15.89 -28.58
N PRO A 118 -8.51 -15.03 -29.26
CA PRO A 118 -7.10 -14.89 -28.96
C PRO A 118 -6.85 -14.33 -27.55
N LEU A 119 -5.80 -14.81 -26.89
CA LEU A 119 -5.31 -14.28 -25.61
C LEU A 119 -4.55 -12.94 -25.80
N SER A 120 -5.21 -11.93 -26.36
CA SER A 120 -4.71 -10.55 -26.45
C SER A 120 -5.83 -9.55 -26.77
N ASP A 121 -6.08 -8.58 -25.86
CA ASP A 121 -6.29 -7.14 -26.18
C ASP A 121 -6.83 -6.27 -25.01
N LEU A 122 -7.21 -6.83 -23.86
CA LEU A 122 -7.96 -6.07 -22.82
C LEU A 122 -7.17 -5.42 -21.67
N ASP A 123 -5.85 -5.51 -21.61
CA ASP A 123 -5.02 -4.99 -20.49
C ASP A 123 -4.46 -3.57 -20.73
N LEU A 124 -4.96 -2.88 -21.76
CA LEU A 124 -4.12 -1.98 -22.57
C LEU A 124 -4.63 -0.52 -22.68
N ASN A 125 -5.70 -0.17 -21.98
CA ASN A 125 -6.32 1.18 -22.02
C ASN A 125 -5.69 2.18 -21.02
N LEU A 126 -4.35 2.28 -20.98
CA LEU A 126 -3.64 3.27 -20.14
C LEU A 126 -3.66 4.69 -20.74
N ILE A 127 -4.84 5.30 -20.71
CA ILE A 127 -5.13 6.65 -21.25
C ILE A 127 -4.77 7.74 -20.23
N TRP A 128 -3.54 7.69 -19.69
CA TRP A 128 -2.94 8.90 -19.12
C TRP A 128 -2.77 9.95 -20.25
N PRO A 129 -3.00 11.25 -20.01
CA PRO A 129 -2.55 12.29 -20.92
C PRO A 129 -1.02 12.38 -20.92
N ASP A 130 -0.47 13.07 -21.92
CA ASP A 130 0.97 13.12 -22.21
C ASP A 130 1.82 13.39 -20.94
N SER A 131 2.87 12.61 -20.68
CA SER A 131 3.74 12.91 -19.54
C SER A 131 4.52 14.21 -19.75
N GLN A 132 4.59 14.68 -20.99
CA GLN A 132 5.00 16.06 -21.28
C GLN A 132 3.96 17.08 -20.83
N ASP A 133 2.64 16.83 -20.96
CA ASP A 133 1.60 17.70 -20.38
C ASP A 133 1.66 17.70 -18.85
N LEU A 134 1.96 16.55 -18.22
CA LEU A 134 2.14 16.44 -16.77
C LEU A 134 3.33 17.30 -16.30
N PHE A 135 4.50 17.10 -16.93
CA PHE A 135 5.72 17.85 -16.66
C PHE A 135 5.56 19.36 -16.96
N GLN A 136 4.91 19.72 -18.07
CA GLN A 136 4.57 21.11 -18.38
C GLN A 136 3.54 21.69 -17.42
N SER A 137 2.56 20.93 -16.91
CA SER A 137 1.61 21.44 -15.91
C SER A 137 2.33 21.79 -14.61
N ILE A 138 3.26 20.94 -14.16
CA ILE A 138 4.09 21.15 -12.97
C ILE A 138 5.01 22.38 -13.15
N ILE A 139 5.55 22.61 -14.35
CA ILE A 139 6.49 23.71 -14.65
C ILE A 139 5.79 25.05 -14.97
N SER A 140 4.64 25.01 -15.65
CA SER A 140 3.96 26.20 -16.20
C SER A 140 2.87 26.81 -15.30
N ALA A 141 2.71 26.29 -14.08
CA ALA A 141 1.82 26.83 -13.05
C ALA A 141 1.99 28.34 -12.80
N ASP A 142 3.18 28.87 -13.11
CA ASP A 142 3.61 30.27 -13.03
C ASP A 142 2.92 31.23 -14.03
N LYS A 143 2.48 30.78 -15.22
CA LYS A 143 2.37 31.70 -16.39
C LYS A 143 1.00 32.22 -16.80
N ASN A 144 -0.11 31.58 -16.44
CA ASN A 144 -1.44 31.91 -17.01
C ASN A 144 -2.53 32.31 -16.00
N GLY A 145 -2.23 32.39 -14.70
CA GLY A 145 -3.22 32.78 -13.68
C GLY A 145 -4.47 31.87 -13.64
N THR A 146 -4.36 30.63 -14.10
CA THR A 146 -5.48 29.76 -14.52
C THR A 146 -6.35 29.23 -13.37
N TRP A 147 -6.07 29.65 -12.13
CA TRP A 147 -6.68 29.15 -10.91
C TRP A 147 -7.34 30.29 -10.11
N GLN A 148 -8.27 31.00 -10.73
CA GLN A 148 -9.29 31.71 -9.97
C GLN A 148 -10.18 30.66 -9.28
N LEU A 149 -10.08 30.58 -7.94
CA LEU A 149 -11.16 29.98 -7.15
C LEU A 149 -12.45 30.77 -7.42
N PRO A 150 -13.63 30.12 -7.48
CA PRO A 150 -14.89 30.82 -7.72
C PRO A 150 -15.24 31.74 -6.55
N LEU A 151 -14.95 33.03 -6.73
CA LEU A 151 -15.31 34.10 -5.78
C LEU A 151 -16.81 34.36 -5.80
N GLY A 152 -17.57 33.62 -4.98
CA GLY A 152 -18.92 34.03 -4.60
C GLY A 152 -19.89 32.89 -4.26
N THR A 153 -20.07 32.61 -2.96
CA THR A 153 -21.38 32.60 -2.25
C THR A 153 -21.20 32.08 -0.83
N LEU A 154 -20.83 32.96 0.10
CA LEU A 154 -20.84 32.66 1.54
C LEU A 154 -22.01 33.39 2.22
N PRO A 155 -23.12 32.73 2.55
CA PRO A 155 -23.92 33.11 3.69
C PRO A 155 -23.22 32.68 4.98
N PHE A 156 -23.11 33.58 5.96
CA PHE A 156 -23.53 33.40 7.36
C PHE A 156 -22.89 34.50 8.24
N PRO A 157 -23.54 34.91 9.34
CA PRO A 157 -23.10 36.05 10.16
C PRO A 157 -21.87 35.70 10.99
N SER A 158 -21.11 36.74 11.35
CA SER A 158 -20.07 36.64 12.38
C SER A 158 -20.70 36.54 13.76
N ASP A 159 -20.19 35.67 14.64
CA ASP A 159 -20.00 36.07 16.04
C ASP A 159 -18.95 35.23 16.80
N THR A 160 -18.46 35.80 17.91
CA THR A 160 -17.49 35.26 18.88
C THR A 160 -16.08 34.88 18.37
N GLN A 161 -15.06 35.52 18.96
CA GLN A 161 -13.64 35.23 18.74
C GLN A 161 -13.05 34.30 19.80
N TYR A 162 -11.95 33.66 19.41
CA TYR A 162 -10.93 32.99 20.22
C TYR A 162 -10.60 33.67 21.56
N ALA A 163 -10.20 32.84 22.53
CA ALA A 163 -9.22 33.21 23.55
C ALA A 163 -7.89 32.49 23.22
N GLU A 164 -6.79 33.25 23.10
CA GLU A 164 -5.43 32.69 23.02
C GLU A 164 -4.81 32.53 24.42
N VAL A 165 -3.82 31.63 24.51
CA VAL A 165 -3.09 31.33 25.75
C VAL A 165 -1.69 31.94 25.69
N PRO A 166 -1.28 32.68 26.73
CA PRO A 166 0.09 32.52 27.20
C PRO A 166 0.25 32.53 28.74
N SER A 167 1.08 31.59 29.23
CA SER A 167 1.89 31.63 30.46
C SER A 167 1.31 32.25 31.75
N VAL A 168 1.08 31.40 32.76
CA VAL A 168 0.80 31.82 34.15
C VAL A 168 2.07 32.28 34.86
N ASN A 169 2.05 33.47 35.46
CA ASN A 169 2.83 33.78 36.66
C ASN A 169 2.08 34.81 37.55
N MET A 170 2.38 34.84 38.85
CA MET A 170 1.58 35.54 39.88
C MET A 170 1.92 37.03 40.04
N GLY A 171 0.90 37.88 40.28
CA GLY A 171 1.06 39.25 40.79
C GLY A 171 -0.06 40.23 40.37
N PRO A 172 -0.86 40.81 41.29
CA PRO A 172 -1.94 41.75 40.96
C PRO A 172 -1.61 43.23 41.26
N THR A 173 -2.10 44.18 40.44
CA THR A 173 -2.97 45.32 40.84
C THR A 173 -3.23 46.35 39.71
N SER A 174 -4.33 47.12 39.88
CA SER A 174 -4.69 48.40 39.24
C SER A 174 -5.03 48.51 37.73
N ALA A 175 -6.22 49.06 37.46
CA ALA A 175 -6.66 49.76 36.23
C ALA A 175 -6.48 51.30 36.44
N PRO A 176 -6.79 52.25 35.51
CA PRO A 176 -7.71 52.24 34.33
C PRO A 176 -6.97 52.68 33.02
N SER A 177 -7.49 53.32 31.95
CA SER A 177 -8.74 54.06 31.65
C SER A 177 -9.04 54.20 30.13
N HIS A 178 -10.05 55.01 29.80
CA HIS A 178 -10.48 55.62 28.51
C HIS A 178 -9.36 55.96 27.49
N ALA A 179 -9.59 56.13 26.17
CA ALA A 179 -10.80 56.62 25.49
C ALA A 179 -10.86 56.33 23.95
N THR A 180 -12.03 56.62 23.35
CA THR A 180 -12.27 57.07 21.95
C THR A 180 -11.61 56.36 20.75
N SER A 181 -12.43 55.52 20.09
CA SER A 181 -12.72 55.54 18.64
C SER A 181 -11.71 56.13 17.63
N ASP A 182 -11.29 55.29 16.67
CA ASP A 182 -11.56 55.57 15.24
C ASP A 182 -11.68 54.28 14.41
N ARG A 183 -12.22 54.33 13.19
CA ARG A 183 -12.61 53.13 12.40
C ARG A 183 -12.05 53.12 10.96
N PRO A 184 -11.04 52.30 10.64
CA PRO A 184 -10.64 52.01 9.25
C PRO A 184 -11.54 50.96 8.57
N SER A 185 -11.53 50.93 7.23
CA SER A 185 -12.48 50.14 6.42
C SER A 185 -12.11 48.66 6.23
N ARG A 186 -13.12 47.77 6.27
CA ARG A 186 -13.01 46.30 6.04
C ARG A 186 -12.77 45.92 4.56
N HIS A 187 -11.61 46.29 4.00
CA HIS A 187 -11.21 45.90 2.63
C HIS A 187 -9.81 45.25 2.52
N GLY A 188 -9.05 45.11 3.63
CA GLY A 188 -7.74 44.45 3.58
C GLY A 188 -7.80 42.92 3.44
N ASP A 189 -8.59 42.27 4.29
CA ASP A 189 -8.42 40.86 4.64
C ASP A 189 -8.60 39.90 3.45
N ASN A 190 -9.64 40.11 2.62
CA ASN A 190 -9.90 39.29 1.43
C ASN A 190 -8.75 39.41 0.41
N HIS A 191 -8.17 40.60 0.23
CA HIS A 191 -7.00 40.77 -0.63
C HIS A 191 -5.74 40.16 -0.01
N GLN A 192 -5.60 40.16 1.32
CA GLN A 192 -4.47 39.57 2.01
C GLN A 192 -4.47 38.03 1.91
N ALA A 193 -5.63 37.38 2.05
CA ALA A 193 -5.78 35.95 1.83
C ALA A 193 -5.45 35.53 0.39
N VAL A 194 -6.03 36.22 -0.62
CA VAL A 194 -5.78 35.92 -2.04
C VAL A 194 -4.32 36.19 -2.43
N ARG A 195 -3.69 37.26 -1.92
CA ARG A 195 -2.25 37.51 -2.10
C ARG A 195 -1.39 36.43 -1.44
N GLY A 196 -1.77 35.96 -0.25
CA GLY A 196 -1.10 34.85 0.41
C GLY A 196 -1.06 33.59 -0.45
N VAL A 197 -2.21 33.16 -0.99
CA VAL A 197 -2.28 31.99 -1.88
C VAL A 197 -1.51 32.22 -3.19
N SER A 198 -1.60 33.41 -3.80
CA SER A 198 -0.88 33.72 -5.04
C SER A 198 0.64 33.66 -4.85
N ASN A 199 1.16 34.31 -3.80
CA ASN A 199 2.59 34.33 -3.48
C ASN A 199 3.11 32.93 -3.10
N MET A 200 2.27 32.13 -2.44
CA MET A 200 2.55 30.74 -2.10
C MET A 200 2.71 29.88 -3.36
N VAL A 201 1.78 29.98 -4.32
CA VAL A 201 1.83 29.22 -5.58
C VAL A 201 3.07 29.58 -6.40
N THR A 202 3.45 30.86 -6.50
CA THR A 202 4.68 31.26 -7.19
C THR A 202 5.94 30.75 -6.48
N ASN A 203 5.98 30.78 -5.14
CA ASN A 203 7.13 30.29 -4.36
C ASN A 203 7.29 28.76 -4.43
N ILE A 204 6.19 28.00 -4.46
CA ILE A 204 6.24 26.56 -4.74
C ILE A 204 6.73 26.33 -6.17
N SER A 205 6.17 27.04 -7.15
CA SER A 205 6.47 26.80 -8.58
C SER A 205 7.94 27.09 -8.91
N SER A 206 8.51 28.17 -8.36
CA SER A 206 9.95 28.47 -8.52
C SER A 206 10.83 27.44 -7.82
N SER A 207 10.46 26.99 -6.61
CA SER A 207 11.18 25.94 -5.87
C SER A 207 11.13 24.59 -6.60
N ILE A 208 9.99 24.23 -7.19
CA ILE A 208 9.82 23.04 -8.02
C ILE A 208 10.70 23.16 -9.27
N ASN A 209 10.65 24.28 -10.01
CA ASN A 209 11.43 24.44 -11.24
C ASN A 209 12.95 24.34 -10.98
N ALA A 210 13.46 25.03 -9.95
CA ALA A 210 14.86 24.92 -9.55
C ALA A 210 15.25 23.48 -9.13
N ALA A 211 14.35 22.75 -8.47
CA ALA A 211 14.56 21.35 -8.09
C ALA A 211 14.53 20.39 -9.29
N LEU A 212 13.64 20.60 -10.27
CA LEU A 212 13.55 19.78 -11.48
C LEU A 212 14.82 19.94 -12.34
N GLU A 213 15.29 21.17 -12.51
CA GLU A 213 16.50 21.51 -13.27
C GLU A 213 17.76 20.96 -12.58
N SER A 214 17.96 21.27 -11.29
CA SER A 214 19.15 20.83 -10.55
C SER A 214 19.23 19.31 -10.36
N ALA A 215 18.10 18.62 -10.23
CA ALA A 215 18.08 17.18 -10.01
C ALA A 215 17.94 16.33 -11.29
N SER A 216 17.91 16.90 -12.49
CA SER A 216 17.73 16.16 -13.78
C SER A 216 16.42 15.33 -13.85
N ILE A 217 15.31 15.86 -13.31
CA ILE A 217 14.03 15.16 -13.32
C ILE A 217 13.35 15.34 -14.69
N THR A 218 12.85 14.25 -15.27
CA THR A 218 12.31 14.23 -16.64
C THR A 218 10.85 13.80 -16.69
N SER A 219 10.12 14.17 -17.75
CA SER A 219 8.76 13.70 -18.02
C SER A 219 8.65 12.16 -18.12
N VAL A 220 9.73 11.46 -18.48
CA VAL A 220 9.79 9.99 -18.44
C VAL A 220 9.80 9.49 -16.99
N PHE A 221 10.69 10.03 -16.14
CA PHE A 221 10.76 9.65 -14.73
C PHE A 221 9.41 9.83 -14.00
N LEU A 222 8.65 10.89 -14.33
CA LEU A 222 7.32 11.11 -13.74
C LEU A 222 6.26 10.10 -14.22
N ASP A 223 6.26 9.67 -15.49
CA ASP A 223 5.34 8.63 -16.00
C ASP A 223 5.64 7.28 -15.32
N GLU A 224 6.93 6.89 -15.27
CA GLU A 224 7.40 5.62 -14.67
C GLU A 224 7.07 5.54 -13.18
N CYS A 225 7.32 6.62 -12.42
CA CYS A 225 6.96 6.68 -10.99
C CYS A 225 5.44 6.55 -10.80
N LEU A 226 4.64 7.32 -11.53
CA LEU A 226 3.19 7.33 -11.36
C LEU A 226 2.56 6.01 -11.83
N HIS A 227 3.17 5.34 -12.81
CA HIS A 227 2.85 3.96 -13.19
C HIS A 227 3.09 3.00 -12.02
N MET A 228 4.28 3.00 -11.42
CA MET A 228 4.59 2.15 -10.25
C MET A 228 3.68 2.44 -9.05
N PHE A 229 3.27 3.69 -8.83
CA PHE A 229 2.31 4.02 -7.78
C PHE A 229 0.96 3.29 -7.97
N PHE A 230 0.39 3.30 -9.18
CA PHE A 230 -0.87 2.60 -9.44
C PHE A 230 -0.73 1.08 -9.66
N ASP A 231 0.46 0.57 -9.99
CA ASP A 231 0.73 -0.85 -10.27
C ASP A 231 1.29 -1.65 -9.08
N ARG A 232 1.99 -0.99 -8.15
CA ARG A 232 2.63 -1.65 -6.98
C ARG A 232 2.04 -1.20 -5.66
N PHE A 233 1.79 0.10 -5.49
CA PHE A 233 1.32 0.64 -4.21
C PHE A 233 -0.20 0.58 -4.05
N ILE A 234 -1.00 1.08 -5.00
CA ILE A 234 -2.48 1.03 -4.91
C ILE A 234 -3.05 -0.39 -4.79
N PRO A 235 -2.45 -1.45 -5.39
CA PRO A 235 -2.89 -2.83 -5.14
C PRO A 235 -2.62 -3.37 -3.73
N THR A 236 -1.68 -2.79 -2.97
CA THR A 236 -1.45 -3.15 -1.55
C THR A 236 -2.10 -2.14 -0.58
N PHE A 237 -2.33 -0.90 -1.00
CA PHE A 237 -2.92 0.18 -0.20
C PHE A 237 -3.97 0.96 -1.02
N PRO A 238 -5.20 0.43 -1.17
CA PRO A 238 -6.20 0.96 -2.11
C PRO A 238 -6.91 2.20 -1.57
N VAL A 239 -6.22 3.34 -1.64
CA VAL A 239 -6.65 4.65 -1.14
C VAL A 239 -6.93 5.68 -2.24
N MET A 240 -6.60 5.35 -3.49
CA MET A 240 -6.95 6.11 -4.69
C MET A 240 -7.42 5.16 -5.79
N HIS A 241 -8.38 5.58 -6.60
CA HIS A 241 -8.96 4.75 -7.66
C HIS A 241 -8.30 5.03 -9.02
N ARG A 242 -7.79 4.00 -9.69
CA ARG A 242 -7.06 4.12 -10.97
C ARG A 242 -7.93 4.71 -12.08
N TRP A 243 -9.16 4.21 -12.25
CA TRP A 243 -9.96 4.43 -13.47
C TRP A 243 -10.71 5.76 -13.50
N THR A 244 -10.81 6.46 -12.38
CA THR A 244 -11.37 7.82 -12.29
C THR A 244 -10.31 8.88 -11.96
N PHE A 245 -9.03 8.52 -11.91
CA PHE A 245 -7.96 9.48 -11.63
C PHE A 245 -7.72 10.41 -12.82
N ILE A 246 -7.66 11.72 -12.55
CA ILE A 246 -7.36 12.76 -13.53
C ILE A 246 -6.30 13.68 -12.91
N PHE A 247 -5.06 13.67 -13.41
CA PHE A 247 -3.96 14.43 -12.78
C PHE A 247 -4.21 15.95 -12.74
N ARG A 248 -5.01 16.48 -13.67
CA ARG A 248 -5.35 17.91 -13.77
C ARG A 248 -6.31 18.37 -12.68
N ASP A 249 -7.01 17.42 -12.06
CA ASP A 249 -7.94 17.66 -10.96
C ASP A 249 -7.26 17.41 -9.59
N CYS A 250 -5.97 17.06 -9.59
CA CYS A 250 -5.17 16.81 -8.40
C CYS A 250 -4.32 18.04 -8.03
N THR A 251 -4.33 18.39 -6.75
CA THR A 251 -3.39 19.34 -6.16
C THR A 251 -1.93 18.87 -6.33
N HIS A 252 -1.02 19.81 -6.57
CA HIS A 252 0.40 19.51 -6.79
C HIS A 252 1.04 18.70 -5.65
N PRO A 253 0.81 18.99 -4.35
CA PRO A 253 1.35 18.16 -3.26
C PRO A 253 0.87 16.72 -3.24
N LEU A 254 -0.39 16.44 -3.62
CA LEU A 254 -0.92 15.08 -3.72
C LEU A 254 -0.18 14.29 -4.82
N LEU A 255 -0.09 14.90 -6.01
CA LEU A 255 0.58 14.35 -7.18
C LEU A 255 2.07 14.10 -6.93
N LEU A 256 2.77 15.04 -6.29
CA LEU A 256 4.18 14.90 -5.94
C LEU A 256 4.43 13.76 -4.94
N ASN A 257 3.57 13.58 -3.93
CA ASN A 257 3.71 12.46 -2.99
C ASN A 257 3.40 11.10 -3.64
N ALA A 258 2.43 11.03 -4.56
CA ALA A 258 2.17 9.81 -5.33
C ALA A 258 3.39 9.42 -6.19
N ILE A 259 4.01 10.40 -6.86
CA ILE A 259 5.23 10.22 -7.65
C ILE A 259 6.43 9.83 -6.75
N ALA A 260 6.56 10.42 -5.55
CA ALA A 260 7.61 10.05 -4.60
C ALA A 260 7.48 8.60 -4.11
N ILE A 261 6.27 8.15 -3.76
CA ILE A 261 6.01 6.73 -3.45
C ILE A 261 6.33 5.84 -4.66
N GLY A 262 5.97 6.27 -5.86
CA GLY A 262 6.28 5.59 -7.11
C GLY A 262 7.77 5.35 -7.35
N SER A 263 8.64 6.31 -6.97
CA SER A 263 10.07 6.22 -7.25
C SER A 263 10.82 5.17 -6.40
N LEU A 264 10.22 4.74 -5.27
CA LEU A 264 10.71 3.65 -4.43
C LEU A 264 10.76 2.30 -5.16
N TYR A 265 9.95 2.13 -6.21
CA TYR A 265 9.83 0.86 -6.96
C TYR A 265 10.69 0.79 -8.22
N LEU A 266 11.34 1.90 -8.64
CA LEU A 266 12.01 1.96 -9.96
C LEU A 266 13.34 1.21 -10.02
N GLY A 267 14.08 1.08 -8.92
CA GLY A 267 15.33 0.31 -8.83
C GLY A 267 16.64 1.15 -8.82
N PRO A 268 16.90 2.09 -9.76
CA PRO A 268 18.09 2.92 -9.70
C PRO A 268 18.12 3.79 -8.43
N LYS A 269 19.27 3.80 -7.73
CA LYS A 269 19.45 4.51 -6.44
C LYS A 269 19.12 6.01 -6.51
N ASP A 270 19.37 6.64 -7.65
CA ASP A 270 19.02 8.04 -7.97
C ASP A 270 17.50 8.32 -7.89
N SER A 271 16.67 7.32 -8.18
CA SER A 271 15.20 7.43 -8.10
C SER A 271 14.72 7.74 -6.68
N ILE A 272 15.39 7.21 -5.66
CA ILE A 272 15.04 7.45 -4.24
C ILE A 272 15.43 8.88 -3.85
N THR A 273 16.61 9.36 -4.26
CA THR A 273 17.04 10.76 -4.05
C THR A 273 16.07 11.76 -4.71
N LYS A 274 15.65 11.47 -5.94
CA LYS A 274 14.63 12.25 -6.66
C LYS A 274 13.27 12.19 -5.97
N GLY A 275 12.85 11.03 -5.49
CA GLY A 275 11.64 10.86 -4.68
C GLY A 275 11.65 11.70 -3.41
N GLU A 276 12.77 11.71 -2.67
CA GLU A 276 12.88 12.50 -1.45
C GLU A 276 12.82 14.00 -1.71
N LEU A 277 13.38 14.47 -2.83
CA LEU A 277 13.27 15.88 -3.24
C LEU A 277 11.82 16.27 -3.54
N LEU A 278 11.09 15.44 -4.30
CA LEU A 278 9.67 15.68 -4.60
C LEU A 278 8.79 15.60 -3.34
N TRP A 279 9.09 14.67 -2.42
CA TRP A 279 8.45 14.59 -1.11
C TRP A 279 8.71 15.84 -0.26
N ARG A 280 9.95 16.32 -0.18
CA ARG A 280 10.32 17.54 0.57
C ARG A 280 9.56 18.76 0.03
N LEU A 281 9.42 18.89 -1.29
CA LEU A 281 8.64 19.97 -1.92
C LEU A 281 7.16 19.87 -1.56
N ALA A 282 6.57 18.68 -1.66
CA ALA A 282 5.17 18.45 -1.33
C ALA A 282 4.86 18.68 0.18
N HIS A 283 5.74 18.18 1.05
CA HIS A 283 5.64 18.34 2.50
C HIS A 283 5.80 19.80 2.91
N THR A 284 6.78 20.52 2.36
CA THR A 284 6.95 21.97 2.58
C THR A 284 5.72 22.75 2.12
N ALA A 285 5.19 22.44 0.94
CA ALA A 285 3.98 23.08 0.41
C ALA A 285 2.76 22.87 1.33
N VAL A 286 2.58 21.67 1.89
CA VAL A 286 1.53 21.42 2.89
C VAL A 286 1.78 22.21 4.17
N ALA A 287 3.00 22.16 4.72
CA ALA A 287 3.34 22.81 5.97
C ALA A 287 3.08 24.33 5.97
N THR A 288 3.27 24.99 4.82
CA THR A 288 3.06 26.44 4.67
C THR A 288 1.76 26.87 3.97
N SER A 289 0.90 25.93 3.51
CA SER A 289 -0.39 26.28 2.88
C SER A 289 -1.59 25.40 3.18
N TRP A 290 -1.52 24.51 4.19
CA TRP A 290 -2.65 23.65 4.54
C TRP A 290 -3.95 24.44 4.79
N GLN A 291 -3.88 25.68 5.29
CA GLN A 291 -5.02 26.58 5.49
C GLN A 291 -5.74 26.98 4.19
N SER A 292 -5.06 26.91 3.04
CA SER A 292 -5.66 27.07 1.71
C SER A 292 -6.12 25.71 1.16
N LEU A 293 -5.24 24.70 1.23
CA LEU A 293 -5.52 23.35 0.73
C LEU A 293 -6.71 22.67 1.41
N ILE A 294 -7.02 23.04 2.67
CA ILE A 294 -8.18 22.53 3.42
C ILE A 294 -9.52 23.00 2.84
N THR A 295 -9.52 24.07 2.04
CA THR A 295 -10.71 24.59 1.33
C THR A 295 -10.90 23.97 -0.06
N HIS A 296 -9.91 23.24 -0.57
CA HIS A 296 -9.95 22.65 -1.91
C HIS A 296 -10.92 21.46 -1.98
N GLN A 297 -11.95 21.54 -2.81
CA GLN A 297 -12.91 20.47 -3.06
C GLN A 297 -12.81 20.00 -4.52
N GLY A 298 -12.62 18.69 -4.74
CA GLY A 298 -12.60 18.09 -6.07
C GLY A 298 -14.01 18.00 -6.70
N PRO A 299 -14.14 17.75 -8.02
CA PRO A 299 -15.41 17.83 -8.75
C PRO A 299 -16.54 16.89 -8.27
N HIS A 300 -16.19 15.85 -7.51
CA HIS A 300 -17.12 14.86 -6.97
C HIS A 300 -17.00 14.68 -5.44
N ASP A 301 -16.14 15.45 -4.77
CA ASP A 301 -15.89 15.33 -3.33
C ASP A 301 -17.11 15.86 -2.55
N VAL A 302 -17.55 15.16 -1.50
CA VAL A 302 -18.71 15.57 -0.68
C VAL A 302 -18.37 16.73 0.28
N CYS A 303 -17.11 16.85 0.65
CA CYS A 303 -16.58 17.90 1.54
C CYS A 303 -15.20 18.36 1.03
N PRO A 304 -14.71 19.56 1.42
CA PRO A 304 -13.40 20.03 1.01
C PRO A 304 -12.26 19.26 1.69
N GLY A 305 -11.02 19.50 1.25
CA GLY A 305 -9.78 19.04 1.88
C GLY A 305 -9.51 17.52 1.83
N VAL A 306 -10.34 16.72 1.15
CA VAL A 306 -10.09 15.29 0.90
C VAL A 306 -8.69 15.06 0.31
N GLN A 307 -8.28 15.91 -0.64
CA GLN A 307 -6.94 15.87 -1.24
C GLN A 307 -5.81 16.28 -0.29
N LEU A 308 -6.06 17.20 0.66
CA LEU A 308 -5.07 17.54 1.70
C LEU A 308 -4.85 16.33 2.63
N VAL A 309 -5.92 15.63 3.02
CA VAL A 309 -5.83 14.43 3.85
C VAL A 309 -5.15 13.27 3.12
N LEU A 310 -5.47 13.04 1.84
CA LEU A 310 -4.72 12.11 0.98
C LEU A 310 -3.25 12.51 0.86
N THR A 311 -2.93 13.80 0.73
CA THR A 311 -1.55 14.29 0.67
C THR A 311 -0.81 13.97 1.96
N GLY A 312 -1.44 14.21 3.12
CA GLY A 312 -0.90 13.85 4.43
C GLY A 312 -0.66 12.34 4.54
N LEU A 313 -1.65 11.53 4.19
CA LEU A 313 -1.58 10.07 4.16
C LEU A 313 -0.40 9.54 3.32
N LEU A 314 -0.25 10.03 2.08
CA LEU A 314 0.85 9.61 1.20
C LEU A 314 2.21 10.15 1.68
N SER A 315 2.28 11.41 2.14
CA SER A 315 3.50 12.00 2.71
C SER A 315 3.99 11.20 3.92
N VAL A 316 3.08 10.82 4.81
CA VAL A 316 3.36 10.00 5.99
C VAL A 316 3.78 8.58 5.60
N THR A 317 3.14 7.98 4.58
CA THR A 317 3.50 6.65 4.06
C THR A 317 4.92 6.62 3.49
N TYR A 318 5.26 7.57 2.61
CA TYR A 318 6.63 7.72 2.08
C TYR A 318 7.64 7.91 3.21
N GLY A 319 7.29 8.76 4.19
CA GLY A 319 8.13 9.05 5.33
C GLY A 319 8.47 7.82 6.17
N ALA A 320 7.48 6.98 6.48
CA ALA A 320 7.70 5.74 7.25
C ALA A 320 8.63 4.75 6.54
N LEU A 321 8.60 4.70 5.20
CA LEU A 321 9.47 3.82 4.38
C LEU A 321 10.85 4.44 4.11
N SER A 322 11.08 5.71 4.46
CA SER A 322 12.27 6.46 4.05
C SER A 322 13.58 5.99 4.71
N LYS A 323 14.67 6.11 3.95
CA LYS A 323 16.04 5.86 4.44
C LYS A 323 16.53 6.98 5.34
N ASN A 324 16.04 8.19 5.12
CA ASN A 324 16.48 9.38 5.84
C ASN A 324 15.71 9.47 7.17
N SER A 325 16.40 9.30 8.29
CA SER A 325 15.81 9.33 9.63
C SER A 325 15.17 10.69 9.96
N ALA A 326 15.68 11.80 9.43
CA ALA A 326 15.02 13.12 9.57
C ALA A 326 13.66 13.17 8.83
N VAL A 327 13.53 12.48 7.70
CA VAL A 327 12.26 12.34 6.96
C VAL A 327 11.29 11.40 7.70
N ARG A 328 11.80 10.33 8.34
CA ARG A 328 11.01 9.49 9.25
C ARG A 328 10.44 10.32 10.41
N THR A 329 11.29 11.08 11.11
CA THR A 329 10.90 11.94 12.23
C THR A 329 9.91 13.04 11.81
N ALA A 330 10.09 13.65 10.63
CA ALA A 330 9.15 14.65 10.11
C ALA A 330 7.75 14.04 9.84
N ALA A 331 7.68 12.84 9.26
CA ALA A 331 6.40 12.13 9.08
C ALA A 331 5.77 11.72 10.42
N GLN A 332 6.56 11.28 11.39
CA GLN A 332 6.10 11.01 12.76
C GLN A 332 5.54 12.27 13.43
N ALA A 333 6.15 13.44 13.24
CA ALA A 333 5.62 14.70 13.77
C ALA A 333 4.30 15.14 13.11
N PHE A 334 4.10 14.82 11.82
CA PHE A 334 2.96 15.29 11.04
C PHE A 334 1.75 14.33 10.96
N HIS A 335 1.85 13.06 11.37
CA HIS A 335 0.76 12.10 11.17
C HIS A 335 -0.57 12.49 11.86
N ALA A 336 -0.51 13.04 13.08
CA ALA A 336 -1.66 13.58 13.79
C ALA A 336 -2.40 14.71 13.02
N SER A 337 -1.66 15.50 12.23
CA SER A 337 -2.22 16.63 11.47
C SER A 337 -3.23 16.18 10.42
N ALA A 338 -3.09 14.98 9.87
CA ALA A 338 -4.05 14.44 8.90
C ALA A 338 -5.40 14.10 9.54
N PHE A 339 -5.43 13.58 10.77
CA PHE A 339 -6.66 13.43 11.55
C PHE A 339 -7.29 14.78 11.92
N PHE A 340 -6.46 15.79 12.22
CA PHE A 340 -6.94 17.15 12.47
C PHE A 340 -7.61 17.74 11.22
N TRP A 341 -6.95 17.72 10.06
CA TRP A 341 -7.53 18.20 8.80
C TRP A 341 -8.82 17.44 8.46
N ALA A 342 -8.82 16.11 8.54
CA ALA A 342 -10.02 15.31 8.31
C ALA A 342 -11.21 15.69 9.21
N ARG A 343 -10.96 16.08 10.46
CA ARG A 343 -12.00 16.56 11.38
C ARG A 343 -12.51 17.95 11.01
N GLN A 344 -11.61 18.88 10.66
CA GLN A 344 -11.96 20.25 10.25
C GLN A 344 -12.72 20.27 8.90
N CYS A 345 -12.37 19.38 7.98
CA CYS A 345 -13.09 19.16 6.72
C CYS A 345 -14.48 18.53 6.89
N GLY A 346 -14.83 18.08 8.09
CA GLY A 346 -16.06 17.33 8.35
C GLY A 346 -16.08 15.91 7.76
N MET A 347 -14.95 15.36 7.31
CA MET A 347 -14.90 14.08 6.58
C MET A 347 -15.48 12.89 7.38
N PHE A 348 -15.39 12.94 8.71
CA PHE A 348 -15.95 11.94 9.64
C PHE A 348 -17.49 11.99 9.79
N TYR A 349 -18.14 13.08 9.36
CA TYR A 349 -19.59 13.27 9.47
C TYR A 349 -20.31 13.13 8.12
N SER A 350 -19.57 12.84 7.05
CA SER A 350 -20.12 12.58 5.72
C SER A 350 -20.84 11.22 5.69
N PRO A 351 -22.10 11.14 5.25
CA PRO A 351 -22.78 9.87 5.10
C PRO A 351 -22.18 9.05 3.95
N GLY A 352 -22.21 7.72 4.09
CA GLY A 352 -21.80 6.77 3.04
C GLY A 352 -22.57 6.94 1.73
N TYR A 353 -22.23 6.19 0.68
CA TYR A 353 -23.00 6.26 -0.56
C TYR A 353 -24.42 5.74 -0.35
N ASP A 354 -25.39 6.57 -0.74
CA ASP A 354 -26.81 6.31 -0.62
C ASP A 354 -27.25 5.35 -1.73
N ILE A 355 -27.44 4.08 -1.38
CA ILE A 355 -27.69 3.01 -2.35
C ILE A 355 -29.02 3.16 -3.10
N THR A 356 -29.93 4.00 -2.62
CA THR A 356 -31.16 4.37 -3.36
C THR A 356 -30.87 5.20 -4.62
N ARG A 357 -29.65 5.73 -4.76
CA ARG A 357 -29.15 6.46 -5.94
C ARG A 357 -28.49 5.56 -6.97
N LEU A 358 -28.44 4.23 -6.75
CA LEU A 358 -27.95 3.31 -7.77
C LEU A 358 -28.79 3.49 -9.06
N PRO A 359 -28.15 3.81 -10.20
CA PRO A 359 -28.86 3.95 -11.46
C PRO A 359 -29.39 2.59 -11.92
N SER A 360 -30.55 2.56 -12.59
CA SER A 360 -31.05 1.31 -13.17
C SER A 360 -30.10 0.74 -14.23
N LEU A 361 -30.14 -0.57 -14.46
CA LEU A 361 -29.36 -1.22 -15.52
C LEU A 361 -29.67 -0.65 -16.92
N SER A 362 -30.86 -0.08 -17.13
CA SER A 362 -31.29 0.62 -18.34
C SER A 362 -30.99 2.13 -18.37
N ALA A 363 -30.38 2.70 -17.32
CA ALA A 363 -30.12 4.14 -17.24
C ALA A 363 -29.11 4.63 -18.30
N PRO A 364 -29.19 5.91 -18.74
CA PRO A 364 -28.23 6.49 -19.67
C PRO A 364 -26.79 6.38 -19.15
N LYS A 365 -25.84 6.04 -20.04
CA LYS A 365 -24.42 5.84 -19.68
C LYS A 365 -23.81 7.04 -18.93
N ALA A 366 -24.16 8.27 -19.30
CA ALA A 366 -23.68 9.48 -18.63
C ALA A 366 -24.13 9.60 -17.16
N GLU A 367 -25.36 9.19 -16.85
CA GLU A 367 -25.87 9.16 -15.47
C GLU A 367 -25.14 8.08 -14.67
N LYS A 368 -24.98 6.88 -15.26
CA LYS A 368 -24.22 5.80 -14.61
C LYS A 368 -22.76 6.20 -14.33
N GLU A 369 -22.09 6.86 -15.28
CA GLU A 369 -20.73 7.41 -15.11
C GLU A 369 -20.66 8.48 -14.01
N TYR A 370 -21.68 9.33 -13.88
CA TYR A 370 -21.74 10.36 -12.84
C TYR A 370 -21.92 9.73 -11.45
N GLN A 371 -22.87 8.80 -11.30
CA GLN A 371 -23.10 8.08 -10.03
C GLN A 371 -21.88 7.26 -9.61
N TRP A 372 -21.21 6.59 -10.55
CA TRP A 372 -19.98 5.85 -10.28
C TRP A 372 -18.86 6.77 -9.77
N LYS A 373 -18.62 7.91 -10.42
CA LYS A 373 -17.61 8.89 -9.96
C LYS A 373 -17.94 9.47 -8.57
N LEU A 374 -19.22 9.73 -8.30
CA LEU A 374 -19.69 10.20 -6.99
C LEU A 374 -19.53 9.13 -5.88
N TRP A 375 -19.79 7.86 -6.20
CA TRP A 375 -19.52 6.73 -5.31
C TRP A 375 -18.02 6.56 -5.06
N VAL A 376 -17.19 6.59 -6.11
CA VAL A 376 -15.72 6.48 -5.98
C VAL A 376 -15.16 7.60 -5.11
N ALA A 377 -15.64 8.85 -5.25
CA ALA A 377 -15.16 9.96 -4.42
C ALA A 377 -15.45 9.74 -2.92
N ARG A 378 -16.62 9.18 -2.58
CA ARG A 378 -16.96 8.79 -1.19
C ARG A 378 -16.11 7.62 -0.70
N GLU A 379 -15.91 6.60 -1.52
CA GLU A 379 -15.01 5.48 -1.19
C GLU A 379 -13.57 5.97 -0.98
N ILE A 380 -13.03 6.85 -1.83
CA ILE A 380 -11.70 7.45 -1.65
C ILE A 380 -11.61 8.23 -0.34
N GLN A 381 -12.62 9.05 -0.01
CA GLN A 381 -12.71 9.75 1.27
C GLN A 381 -12.69 8.76 2.45
N GLN A 382 -13.55 7.74 2.44
CA GLN A 382 -13.65 6.73 3.50
C GLN A 382 -12.36 5.90 3.63
N ARG A 383 -11.79 5.48 2.51
CA ARG A 383 -10.52 4.73 2.40
C ARG A 383 -9.34 5.55 2.91
N ALA A 384 -9.29 6.85 2.63
CA ALA A 384 -8.30 7.75 3.20
C ALA A 384 -8.37 7.80 4.73
N LEU A 385 -9.58 7.94 5.30
CA LEU A 385 -9.77 8.00 6.76
C LEU A 385 -9.36 6.70 7.45
N ILE A 386 -9.80 5.54 6.96
CA ILE A 386 -9.45 4.24 7.57
C ILE A 386 -7.97 3.89 7.36
N ALA A 387 -7.37 4.35 6.27
CA ALA A 387 -5.93 4.23 6.04
C ALA A 387 -5.09 5.07 7.01
N LEU A 388 -5.60 6.21 7.52
CA LEU A 388 -4.93 6.96 8.59
C LEU A 388 -4.78 6.10 9.85
N TYR A 389 -5.80 5.34 10.25
CA TYR A 389 -5.69 4.43 11.40
C TYR A 389 -4.60 3.37 11.16
N ILE A 390 -4.51 2.77 9.97
CA ILE A 390 -3.46 1.78 9.66
C ILE A 390 -2.06 2.39 9.77
N LEU A 391 -1.84 3.63 9.29
CA LEU A 391 -0.54 4.30 9.44
C LEU A 391 -0.25 4.74 10.88
N ASP A 392 -1.28 5.16 11.63
CA ASP A 392 -1.17 5.62 13.01
C ASP A 392 -0.67 4.52 13.96
N GLY A 393 -1.21 3.30 13.84
CA GLY A 393 -0.74 2.15 14.60
C GLY A 393 0.64 1.63 14.16
N LEU A 394 0.92 1.65 12.85
CA LEU A 394 2.26 1.35 12.32
C LEU A 394 3.32 2.33 12.83
N ILE A 395 3.00 3.63 12.88
CA ILE A 395 3.88 4.70 13.38
C ILE A 395 4.03 4.66 14.90
N SER A 396 2.95 4.36 15.62
CA SER A 396 3.00 4.07 17.06
C SER A 396 4.01 2.95 17.34
N HIS A 397 3.88 1.80 16.67
CA HIS A 397 4.80 0.66 16.82
C HIS A 397 6.24 0.98 16.37
N MET A 398 6.44 1.71 15.28
CA MET A 398 7.79 2.09 14.80
C MET A 398 8.47 3.18 15.63
N SER A 399 7.72 4.04 16.33
CA SER A 399 8.29 5.09 17.18
C SER A 399 8.41 4.66 18.65
N GLY A 400 7.55 3.74 19.11
CA GLY A 400 7.37 3.42 20.52
C GLY A 400 6.52 4.42 21.30
N ASN A 401 5.77 5.29 20.60
CA ASN A 401 4.79 6.21 21.19
C ASN A 401 3.37 5.63 21.04
N SER A 402 2.40 6.11 21.84
CA SER A 402 0.99 5.78 21.66
C SER A 402 0.42 6.30 20.33
N THR A 403 -0.71 5.74 19.90
CA THR A 403 -1.49 6.16 18.72
C THR A 403 -2.06 7.58 18.88
N SER A 404 -2.13 8.37 17.80
CA SER A 404 -2.67 9.75 17.85
C SER A 404 -4.18 9.79 18.11
N VAL A 405 -4.87 8.67 17.88
CA VAL A 405 -6.31 8.50 18.12
C VAL A 405 -6.59 7.20 18.88
N ARG A 406 -7.80 7.07 19.46
CA ARG A 406 -8.29 5.78 19.96
C ARG A 406 -8.94 5.01 18.82
N HIS A 407 -8.33 3.91 18.42
CA HIS A 407 -8.78 3.09 17.28
C HIS A 407 -10.15 2.43 17.55
N THR A 408 -10.42 2.08 18.80
CA THR A 408 -11.70 1.54 19.28
C THR A 408 -12.87 2.51 19.16
N SER A 409 -12.61 3.82 19.19
CA SER A 409 -13.62 4.88 19.02
C SER A 409 -13.97 5.18 17.56
N ASN A 410 -13.47 4.39 16.61
CA ASN A 410 -13.67 4.61 15.18
C ASN A 410 -15.13 4.35 14.75
N ASN A 411 -15.94 5.41 14.68
CA ASN A 411 -17.34 5.35 14.23
C ASN A 411 -17.50 5.22 12.70
N LEU A 412 -16.43 5.02 11.91
CA LEU A 412 -16.56 4.85 10.45
C LEU A 412 -17.19 3.51 10.11
N GLN A 413 -17.98 3.50 9.04
CA GLN A 413 -18.49 2.29 8.39
C GLN A 413 -17.37 1.55 7.66
N LEU A 414 -17.58 0.27 7.34
CA LEU A 414 -16.66 -0.49 6.50
C LEU A 414 -16.72 0.03 5.05
N PRO A 415 -15.58 0.07 4.33
CA PRO A 415 -15.58 0.37 2.90
C PRO A 415 -16.23 -0.76 2.09
N SER A 416 -16.63 -0.47 0.86
CA SER A 416 -17.00 -1.50 -0.13
C SER A 416 -15.83 -2.48 -0.35
N SER A 417 -16.08 -3.69 -0.88
CA SER A 417 -15.00 -4.66 -1.06
C SER A 417 -13.96 -4.21 -2.10
N GLU A 418 -12.72 -4.66 -1.93
CA GLU A 418 -11.60 -4.35 -2.83
C GLU A 418 -11.86 -4.72 -4.30
N VAL A 419 -12.76 -5.69 -4.55
CA VAL A 419 -13.18 -6.09 -5.91
C VAL A 419 -14.10 -5.04 -6.53
N VAL A 420 -15.06 -4.49 -5.77
CA VAL A 420 -15.95 -3.42 -6.24
C VAL A 420 -15.17 -2.12 -6.46
N PHE A 421 -14.22 -1.81 -5.58
CA PHE A 421 -13.38 -0.60 -5.69
C PHE A 421 -12.32 -0.65 -6.80
N ARG A 422 -12.01 -1.82 -7.39
CA ARG A 422 -11.05 -1.96 -8.51
C ARG A 422 -11.71 -2.07 -9.89
N GLU A 423 -13.03 -2.24 -9.92
CA GLU A 423 -13.80 -2.55 -11.13
C GLU A 423 -13.65 -1.45 -12.20
N PRO A 424 -13.08 -1.74 -13.38
CA PRO A 424 -12.81 -0.70 -14.40
C PRO A 424 -14.06 -0.13 -15.05
N HIS A 425 -15.18 -0.85 -15.00
CA HIS A 425 -16.36 -0.58 -15.84
C HIS A 425 -17.56 -0.20 -14.98
N VAL A 426 -18.23 0.90 -15.37
CA VAL A 426 -19.46 1.38 -14.73
C VAL A 426 -20.53 0.30 -14.63
N ASP A 427 -20.78 -0.47 -15.70
CA ASP A 427 -21.78 -1.54 -15.68
C ASP A 427 -21.35 -2.76 -14.83
N GLY A 428 -20.05 -3.02 -14.73
CA GLY A 428 -19.49 -4.03 -13.82
C GLY A 428 -19.63 -3.61 -12.36
N TRP A 429 -19.33 -2.34 -12.05
CA TRP A 429 -19.53 -1.74 -10.73
C TRP A 429 -21.01 -1.85 -10.34
N LEU A 430 -21.89 -1.46 -11.26
CA LEU A 430 -23.33 -1.47 -11.04
C LEU A 430 -23.86 -2.88 -10.80
N ALA A 431 -23.39 -3.88 -11.55
CA ALA A 431 -23.76 -5.28 -11.35
C ALA A 431 -23.33 -5.79 -9.97
N ARG A 432 -22.09 -5.49 -9.53
CA ARG A 432 -21.60 -5.88 -8.20
C ARG A 432 -22.33 -5.14 -7.07
N MET A 433 -22.64 -3.86 -7.23
CA MET A 433 -23.39 -3.08 -6.24
C MET A 433 -24.82 -3.59 -6.03
N HIS A 434 -25.45 -4.20 -7.04
CA HIS A 434 -26.75 -4.89 -6.90
C HIS A 434 -26.64 -6.29 -6.26
N GLN A 435 -25.43 -6.84 -6.14
CA GLN A 435 -25.14 -8.15 -5.53
C GLN A 435 -24.52 -8.05 -4.14
N ALA A 436 -24.07 -6.87 -3.72
CA ALA A 436 -23.37 -6.66 -2.47
C ALA A 436 -24.36 -6.43 -1.31
N GLU A 437 -24.32 -7.29 -0.30
CA GLU A 437 -24.94 -6.99 0.99
C GLU A 437 -24.14 -5.87 1.68
N LEU A 438 -24.80 -4.77 2.05
CA LEU A 438 -24.15 -3.66 2.74
C LEU A 438 -23.76 -4.07 4.16
N GLY A 439 -22.47 -3.99 4.49
CA GLY A 439 -21.98 -4.23 5.85
C GLY A 439 -22.59 -3.26 6.87
N GLN A 440 -23.51 -3.75 7.70
CA GLN A 440 -24.40 -2.93 8.55
C GLN A 440 -23.76 -2.38 9.83
N GLY A 441 -22.43 -2.24 9.87
CA GLY A 441 -21.68 -1.93 11.09
C GLY A 441 -20.63 -0.82 10.94
N THR A 442 -20.19 -0.30 12.08
CA THR A 442 -19.01 0.57 12.23
C THR A 442 -17.87 -0.19 12.91
N PHE A 443 -16.62 0.24 12.73
CA PHE A 443 -15.47 -0.38 13.40
C PHE A 443 -15.62 -0.40 14.93
N ARG A 444 -16.17 0.67 15.53
CA ARG A 444 -16.51 0.72 16.96
C ARG A 444 -17.48 -0.38 17.37
N GLN A 445 -18.57 -0.59 16.62
CA GLN A 445 -19.52 -1.67 16.92
C GLN A 445 -18.84 -3.04 16.83
N ILE A 446 -18.00 -3.24 15.81
CA ILE A 446 -17.18 -4.45 15.67
C ILE A 446 -16.31 -4.69 16.91
N TYR A 447 -15.54 -3.70 17.38
CA TYR A 447 -14.72 -3.88 18.60
C TYR A 447 -15.57 -4.12 19.86
N GLN A 448 -16.74 -3.48 19.98
CA GLN A 448 -17.65 -3.70 21.11
C GLN A 448 -18.26 -5.10 21.10
N GLN A 449 -18.60 -5.63 19.93
CA GLN A 449 -19.19 -6.97 19.78
C GLN A 449 -18.14 -8.09 19.84
N MET A 450 -16.92 -7.83 19.38
CA MET A 450 -15.77 -8.76 19.43
C MET A 450 -15.46 -9.26 20.85
N PHE A 451 -15.65 -8.41 21.86
CA PHE A 451 -15.45 -8.77 23.27
C PHE A 451 -16.76 -9.18 23.98
N SER A 452 -17.91 -9.14 23.30
CA SER A 452 -19.20 -9.60 23.85
C SER A 452 -19.19 -11.11 24.13
N PRO A 453 -19.94 -11.61 25.13
CA PRO A 453 -20.07 -13.05 25.41
C PRO A 453 -21.04 -13.81 24.47
N SER A 454 -21.58 -13.17 23.43
CA SER A 454 -22.41 -13.81 22.38
C SER A 454 -21.53 -14.26 21.22
N GLU A 455 -21.53 -15.57 20.93
CA GLU A 455 -20.77 -16.16 19.82
C GLU A 455 -21.40 -15.84 18.45
N ASP A 456 -22.69 -15.50 18.43
CA ASP A 456 -23.49 -15.19 17.24
C ASP A 456 -22.87 -14.09 16.37
N PHE A 457 -22.12 -13.16 16.97
CA PHE A 457 -21.40 -12.09 16.27
C PHE A 457 -20.51 -12.62 15.14
N TRP A 458 -19.72 -13.67 15.41
CA TRP A 458 -18.75 -14.20 14.44
C TRP A 458 -19.40 -15.03 13.33
N ILE A 459 -20.59 -15.59 13.58
CA ILE A 459 -21.38 -16.33 12.59
C ILE A 459 -21.95 -15.38 11.53
N MET A 460 -22.17 -14.10 11.88
CA MET A 460 -22.73 -13.06 11.01
C MET A 460 -21.70 -12.35 10.11
N ILE A 461 -20.42 -12.77 10.08
CA ILE A 461 -19.32 -12.02 9.44
C ILE A 461 -18.72 -12.78 8.25
N ASN A 462 -19.19 -12.47 7.04
CA ASN A 462 -18.65 -13.01 5.78
C ASN A 462 -17.91 -11.97 4.90
N ASP A 463 -18.22 -10.68 5.01
CA ASP A 463 -17.92 -9.70 3.93
C ASP A 463 -16.81 -8.67 4.21
N TRP A 464 -16.13 -8.74 5.35
CA TRP A 464 -15.07 -7.78 5.70
C TRP A 464 -13.96 -7.72 4.65
N SER A 465 -13.65 -6.53 4.15
CA SER A 465 -12.62 -6.34 3.12
C SER A 465 -11.19 -6.58 3.67
N VAL A 466 -10.20 -6.76 2.81
CA VAL A 466 -8.77 -6.88 3.22
C VAL A 466 -8.32 -5.62 3.97
N LEU A 467 -8.74 -4.45 3.48
CA LEU A 467 -8.51 -3.17 4.14
C LEU A 467 -9.22 -3.10 5.51
N SER A 468 -10.44 -3.63 5.61
CA SER A 468 -11.22 -3.69 6.86
C SER A 468 -10.52 -4.57 7.92
N LEU A 469 -10.05 -5.76 7.52
CA LEU A 469 -9.31 -6.68 8.40
C LEU A 469 -8.02 -6.04 8.95
N ARG A 470 -7.32 -5.24 8.14
CA ARG A 470 -6.12 -4.51 8.59
C ARG A 470 -6.45 -3.43 9.62
N VAL A 471 -7.54 -2.68 9.46
CA VAL A 471 -7.99 -1.70 10.47
C VAL A 471 -8.30 -2.40 11.80
N ILE A 472 -8.99 -3.54 11.74
CA ILE A 472 -9.38 -4.33 12.93
C ILE A 472 -8.15 -4.87 13.66
N LEU A 473 -7.16 -5.40 12.93
CA LEU A 473 -5.87 -5.82 13.50
C LEU A 473 -5.09 -4.66 14.12
N GLU A 474 -5.16 -3.46 13.53
CA GLU A 474 -4.49 -2.27 14.07
C GLU A 474 -5.14 -1.77 15.36
N GLY A 475 -6.48 -1.81 15.45
CA GLY A 475 -7.21 -1.49 16.68
C GLY A 475 -6.98 -2.53 17.79
N LEU A 476 -6.85 -3.81 17.43
CA LEU A 476 -6.39 -4.86 18.36
C LEU A 476 -4.98 -4.55 18.88
N GLN A 477 -4.04 -4.21 18.00
CA GLN A 477 -2.68 -3.84 18.44
C GLN A 477 -2.66 -2.58 19.31
N SER A 478 -3.47 -1.56 19.00
CA SER A 478 -3.61 -0.34 19.79
C SER A 478 -4.05 -0.65 21.22
N MET A 479 -5.07 -1.49 21.41
CA MET A 479 -5.50 -1.94 22.74
C MET A 479 -4.43 -2.78 23.45
N ILE A 480 -3.77 -3.70 22.73
CA ILE A 480 -2.70 -4.56 23.25
C ILE A 480 -1.44 -3.75 23.64
N ALA A 481 -1.23 -2.58 23.03
CA ALA A 481 -0.15 -1.65 23.38
C ALA A 481 -0.49 -0.79 24.61
N ASP A 482 -1.75 -0.36 24.74
CA ASP A 482 -2.24 0.40 25.89
C ASP A 482 -2.44 -0.49 27.15
N SER A 483 -2.55 -1.82 27.00
CA SER A 483 -2.65 -2.76 28.13
C SER A 483 -1.28 -3.12 28.72
N ASP A 484 -0.89 -2.49 29.83
CA ASP A 484 0.27 -2.88 30.63
C ASP A 484 -0.14 -3.95 31.67
N PRO A 485 0.50 -5.14 31.71
CA PRO A 485 0.24 -6.14 32.75
C PRO A 485 0.67 -5.72 34.16
N ASP A 486 1.49 -4.67 34.30
CA ASP A 486 1.91 -4.13 35.61
C ASP A 486 0.95 -3.04 36.14
N ASP A 487 -0.01 -2.56 35.32
CA ASP A 487 -1.04 -1.60 35.74
C ASP A 487 -2.35 -2.30 36.16
N GLY A 488 -3.03 -1.76 37.16
CA GLY A 488 -4.13 -2.44 37.84
C GLY A 488 -5.36 -2.61 36.95
N ALA A 489 -6.02 -3.78 37.05
CA ALA A 489 -7.16 -4.16 36.19
C ALA A 489 -8.23 -3.05 36.04
N ILE A 490 -8.18 -2.35 34.90
CA ILE A 490 -9.08 -1.24 34.58
C ILE A 490 -10.51 -1.79 34.41
N LEU A 491 -11.47 -1.27 35.18
CA LEU A 491 -12.85 -1.73 35.11
C LEU A 491 -13.41 -1.63 33.67
N ASN A 492 -13.86 -2.78 33.15
CA ASN A 492 -14.41 -2.96 31.80
C ASN A 492 -13.40 -2.80 30.64
N ALA A 493 -12.09 -2.89 30.88
CA ALA A 493 -11.12 -3.14 29.82
C ALA A 493 -11.09 -4.64 29.44
N PRO A 494 -10.84 -5.01 28.17
CA PRO A 494 -10.65 -6.41 27.77
C PRO A 494 -9.41 -7.01 28.44
N THR A 495 -9.50 -8.29 28.82
CA THR A 495 -8.40 -9.05 29.43
C THR A 495 -7.42 -9.61 28.39
N SER A 496 -6.27 -10.14 28.84
CA SER A 496 -5.38 -10.94 27.98
C SER A 496 -6.10 -12.16 27.38
N SER A 497 -7.02 -12.76 28.13
CA SER A 497 -7.92 -13.83 27.70
C SER A 497 -8.84 -13.38 26.56
N ASP A 498 -9.42 -12.18 26.68
CA ASP A 498 -10.29 -11.59 25.66
C ASP A 498 -9.54 -11.26 24.36
N PHE A 499 -8.33 -10.69 24.44
CA PHE A 499 -7.50 -10.48 23.27
C PHE A 499 -7.10 -11.80 22.59
N SER A 500 -6.77 -12.83 23.39
CA SER A 500 -6.41 -14.16 22.89
C SER A 500 -7.59 -14.85 22.19
N ARG A 501 -8.79 -14.75 22.77
CA ARG A 501 -10.05 -15.21 22.19
C ARG A 501 -10.36 -14.48 20.88
N ALA A 502 -10.34 -13.15 20.88
CA ALA A 502 -10.61 -12.33 19.71
C ALA A 502 -9.62 -12.59 18.56
N LEU A 503 -8.32 -12.74 18.86
CA LEU A 503 -7.30 -13.08 17.86
C LEU A 503 -7.50 -14.48 17.30
N SER A 504 -7.88 -15.47 18.11
CA SER A 504 -8.14 -16.83 17.64
C SER A 504 -9.40 -16.91 16.76
N GLN A 505 -10.49 -16.24 17.15
CA GLN A 505 -11.71 -16.15 16.34
C GLN A 505 -11.46 -15.42 15.01
N LEU A 506 -10.62 -14.37 15.03
CA LEU A 506 -10.17 -13.67 13.82
C LEU A 506 -9.27 -14.54 12.94
N TYR A 507 -8.41 -15.40 13.52
CA TYR A 507 -7.59 -16.35 12.76
C TYR A 507 -8.46 -17.29 11.93
N ASP A 508 -9.47 -17.92 12.53
CA ASP A 508 -10.34 -18.87 11.82
C ASP A 508 -11.10 -18.20 10.67
N ASN A 509 -11.56 -16.95 10.87
CA ASN A 509 -12.20 -16.14 9.84
C ASN A 509 -11.24 -15.74 8.70
N ILE A 510 -9.94 -15.58 8.94
CA ILE A 510 -8.95 -15.32 7.87
C ILE A 510 -8.56 -16.62 7.17
N ALA A 511 -8.26 -17.67 7.93
CA ALA A 511 -7.67 -18.91 7.45
C ALA A 511 -8.59 -19.69 6.51
N HIS A 512 -9.87 -19.85 6.89
CA HIS A 512 -10.81 -20.73 6.19
C HIS A 512 -11.64 -20.02 5.10
N ARG A 513 -11.44 -18.71 4.90
CA ARG A 513 -12.30 -17.87 4.06
C ARG A 513 -11.96 -17.97 2.57
N ALA A 514 -12.93 -18.44 1.80
CA ALA A 514 -12.87 -18.59 0.35
C ALA A 514 -12.86 -17.26 -0.43
N ALA A 515 -13.37 -16.17 0.17
CA ALA A 515 -13.42 -14.84 -0.45
C ALA A 515 -12.06 -14.12 -0.51
N LEU A 516 -11.02 -14.63 0.17
CA LEU A 516 -9.66 -14.12 0.12
C LEU A 516 -8.83 -14.94 -0.87
N SER A 517 -8.10 -14.29 -1.77
CA SER A 517 -7.05 -14.97 -2.54
C SER A 517 -5.91 -15.41 -1.60
N ASP A 518 -5.13 -16.42 -1.98
CA ASP A 518 -4.05 -16.95 -1.13
C ASP A 518 -3.01 -15.87 -0.77
N VAL A 519 -2.74 -14.94 -1.69
CA VAL A 519 -1.87 -13.78 -1.45
C VAL A 519 -2.47 -12.84 -0.42
N GLU A 520 -3.76 -12.51 -0.52
CA GLU A 520 -4.44 -11.63 0.43
C GLU A 520 -4.58 -12.28 1.81
N ARG A 521 -4.81 -13.60 1.86
CA ARG A 521 -4.79 -14.39 3.10
C ARG A 521 -3.42 -14.33 3.76
N LEU A 522 -2.33 -14.54 3.00
CA LEU A 522 -0.95 -14.41 3.49
C LEU A 522 -0.63 -12.99 3.96
N GLU A 523 -1.05 -11.94 3.24
CA GLU A 523 -0.83 -10.55 3.65
C GLU A 523 -1.55 -10.18 4.96
N VAL A 524 -2.78 -10.66 5.18
CA VAL A 524 -3.51 -10.43 6.44
C VAL A 524 -2.95 -11.30 7.57
N LEU A 525 -2.61 -12.57 7.31
CA LEU A 525 -1.97 -13.44 8.31
C LEU A 525 -0.60 -12.90 8.75
N LEU A 526 0.19 -12.30 7.86
CA LEU A 526 1.45 -11.64 8.23
C LEU A 526 1.22 -10.55 9.29
N ARG A 527 0.18 -9.73 9.13
CA ARG A 527 -0.20 -8.73 10.15
C ARG A 527 -0.72 -9.41 11.41
N TRP A 528 -1.55 -10.45 11.30
CA TRP A 528 -2.08 -11.20 12.44
C TRP A 528 -0.96 -11.79 13.31
N HIS A 529 0.02 -12.49 12.74
CA HIS A 529 1.16 -13.03 13.48
C HIS A 529 2.00 -11.91 14.14
N ALA A 530 2.15 -10.75 13.49
CA ALA A 530 2.83 -9.61 14.10
C ALA A 530 2.06 -9.01 15.30
N VAL A 531 0.72 -8.93 15.23
CA VAL A 531 -0.11 -8.50 16.38
C VAL A 531 -0.07 -9.53 17.51
N CYS A 532 -0.10 -10.82 17.18
CA CYS A 532 0.03 -11.91 18.16
C CYS A 532 1.42 -11.93 18.81
N LEU A 533 2.47 -11.60 18.05
CA LEU A 533 3.82 -11.44 18.60
C LEU A 533 3.86 -10.30 19.62
N GLU A 534 3.30 -9.12 19.30
CA GLU A 534 3.20 -7.98 20.25
C GLU A 534 2.24 -8.21 21.43
N ALA A 535 1.37 -9.22 21.35
CA ALA A 535 0.55 -9.68 22.47
C ALA A 535 1.35 -10.50 23.49
N VAL A 536 2.31 -11.31 23.04
CA VAL A 536 3.11 -12.20 23.91
C VAL A 536 4.48 -11.62 24.28
N THR A 537 5.05 -10.73 23.48
CA THR A 537 6.30 -10.01 23.78
C THR A 537 6.36 -8.67 23.07
N LYS A 538 6.74 -7.60 23.78
CA LYS A 538 6.88 -6.26 23.19
C LYS A 538 8.20 -6.20 22.42
N SER A 539 8.21 -6.57 21.13
CA SER A 539 9.46 -6.69 20.37
C SER A 539 10.29 -5.38 20.33
N PRO A 540 9.70 -4.17 20.27
CA PRO A 540 10.46 -2.92 20.35
C PRO A 540 11.21 -2.75 21.68
N GLN A 541 10.64 -3.24 22.80
CA GLN A 541 11.29 -3.20 24.11
C GLN A 541 12.41 -4.24 24.20
N LEU A 542 12.18 -5.45 23.66
CA LEU A 542 13.18 -6.52 23.61
C LEU A 542 14.38 -6.13 22.71
N CYS A 543 14.13 -5.51 21.55
CA CYS A 543 15.17 -4.94 20.70
C CYS A 543 15.96 -3.86 21.43
N LYS A 544 15.28 -2.90 22.08
CA LYS A 544 15.95 -1.84 22.85
C LYS A 544 16.83 -2.43 23.95
N PHE A 545 16.33 -3.42 24.70
CA PHE A 545 17.12 -4.13 25.71
C PHE A 545 18.38 -4.77 25.11
N ILE A 546 18.26 -5.55 24.02
CA ILE A 546 19.41 -6.20 23.38
C ILE A 546 20.39 -5.15 22.87
N CYS A 547 19.93 -4.13 22.14
CA CYS A 547 20.81 -3.11 21.59
C CYS A 547 21.55 -2.33 22.69
N THR A 548 20.90 -1.94 23.78
CA THR A 548 21.57 -1.29 24.93
C THR A 548 22.51 -2.26 25.67
N ARG A 549 22.18 -3.55 25.78
CA ARG A 549 22.97 -4.53 26.55
C ARG A 549 24.32 -4.89 25.88
N TRP A 550 24.43 -4.69 24.57
CA TRP A 550 25.62 -4.97 23.75
C TRP A 550 26.11 -3.75 22.93
N ASP A 551 25.70 -2.53 23.28
CA ASP A 551 26.08 -1.25 22.63
C ASP A 551 25.88 -1.18 21.09
N ILE A 552 24.83 -1.82 20.59
CA ILE A 552 24.41 -1.70 19.19
C ILE A 552 23.67 -0.38 19.01
N GLN A 553 24.26 0.50 18.21
CA GLN A 553 23.62 1.74 17.76
C GLN A 553 22.54 1.44 16.71
N GLN A 554 21.32 1.94 16.94
CA GLN A 554 20.17 1.70 16.06
C GLN A 554 19.26 2.93 15.91
N GLU A 555 18.82 3.20 14.68
CA GLU A 555 17.90 4.30 14.31
C GLU A 555 16.52 3.79 13.88
N VAL A 556 16.16 2.55 14.24
CA VAL A 556 14.89 1.93 13.82
C VAL A 556 13.77 2.30 14.78
N TRP A 557 14.00 2.12 16.09
CA TRP A 557 13.12 2.54 17.16
C TRP A 557 13.80 3.63 17.99
N PRO A 558 13.41 4.92 17.86
CA PRO A 558 14.02 6.01 18.62
C PRO A 558 14.07 5.76 20.14
N ASN A 559 15.07 6.33 20.81
CA ASN A 559 15.25 6.23 22.27
C ASN A 559 14.19 7.05 23.02
N SER A 560 12.99 6.49 23.09
CA SER A 560 11.90 6.87 23.99
C SER A 560 12.38 6.85 25.45
N ASN A 561 12.04 7.87 26.25
CA ASN A 561 12.42 7.99 27.67
C ASN A 561 11.79 6.94 28.61
N VAL A 562 11.12 5.93 28.07
CA VAL A 562 10.61 4.76 28.82
C VAL A 562 11.80 3.95 29.34
N ARG A 563 11.83 3.67 30.64
CA ARG A 563 12.86 2.80 31.25
C ARG A 563 12.84 1.43 30.57
N ALA A 564 13.96 0.99 30.02
CA ALA A 564 14.05 -0.34 29.42
C ALA A 564 13.77 -1.42 30.48
N ARG A 565 12.74 -2.24 30.25
CA ARG A 565 12.42 -3.40 31.09
C ARG A 565 13.63 -4.34 31.08
N GLN A 566 14.09 -4.80 32.24
CA GLN A 566 15.23 -5.71 32.31
C GLN A 566 14.77 -7.12 31.93
N TYR A 567 15.27 -7.64 30.80
CA TYR A 567 14.99 -9.00 30.36
C TYR A 567 16.09 -9.97 30.81
N ASN A 568 15.69 -11.08 31.42
CA ASN A 568 16.53 -12.28 31.47
C ASN A 568 16.22 -13.11 30.21
N LEU A 569 17.09 -13.08 29.20
CA LEU A 569 16.85 -13.77 27.92
C LEU A 569 16.69 -15.29 28.07
N GLN A 570 17.43 -15.90 29.01
CA GLN A 570 17.32 -17.34 29.28
C GLN A 570 15.97 -17.71 29.92
N GLN A 571 15.46 -16.87 30.82
CA GLN A 571 14.13 -17.01 31.40
C GLN A 571 13.04 -16.75 30.35
N PHE A 572 13.21 -15.74 29.48
CA PHE A 572 12.29 -15.43 28.38
C PHE A 572 12.17 -16.59 27.40
N ALA A 573 13.28 -17.09 26.85
CA ALA A 573 13.29 -18.18 25.87
C ALA A 573 12.67 -19.49 26.40
N ASN A 574 12.69 -19.70 27.72
CA ASN A 574 12.10 -20.86 28.39
C ASN A 574 10.69 -20.60 28.98
N SER A 575 10.13 -19.42 28.80
CA SER A 575 8.74 -19.10 29.22
C SER A 575 7.71 -19.59 28.20
N ARG A 576 6.42 -19.64 28.62
CA ARG A 576 5.30 -19.89 27.68
C ARG A 576 5.30 -18.88 26.53
N ASP A 577 5.57 -17.62 26.83
CA ASP A 577 5.48 -16.51 25.87
C ASP A 577 6.69 -16.37 24.95
N GLY A 578 7.89 -16.75 25.40
CA GLY A 578 9.02 -16.95 24.51
C GLY A 578 8.76 -18.07 23.49
N ARG A 579 8.17 -19.19 23.94
CA ARG A 579 7.78 -20.29 23.04
C ARG A 579 6.62 -19.92 22.12
N ARG A 580 5.70 -19.04 22.53
CA ARG A 580 4.72 -18.44 21.61
C ARG A 580 5.41 -17.54 20.58
N ALA A 581 6.30 -16.65 21.03
CA ALA A 581 7.01 -15.69 20.19
C ALA A 581 7.84 -16.38 19.09
N ILE A 582 8.53 -17.48 19.39
CA ILE A 582 9.35 -18.19 18.39
C ILE A 582 8.49 -18.86 17.29
N LEU A 583 7.27 -19.34 17.61
CA LEU A 583 6.33 -19.83 16.60
C LEU A 583 5.85 -18.70 15.68
N HIS A 584 5.42 -17.57 16.25
CA HIS A 584 4.96 -16.42 15.45
C HIS A 584 6.11 -15.81 14.62
N ALA A 585 7.34 -15.77 15.13
CA ALA A 585 8.53 -15.36 14.37
C ALA A 585 8.81 -16.27 13.17
N ALA A 586 8.73 -17.59 13.36
CA ALA A 586 8.86 -18.57 12.28
C ALA A 586 7.77 -18.40 11.21
N ALA A 587 6.50 -18.24 11.61
CA ALA A 587 5.40 -18.03 10.67
C ALA A 587 5.52 -16.72 9.88
N ILE A 588 6.01 -15.63 10.51
CA ILE A 588 6.30 -14.36 9.83
C ILE A 588 7.33 -14.57 8.72
N GLN A 589 8.44 -15.27 9.00
CA GLN A 589 9.46 -15.59 8.01
C GLN A 589 8.88 -16.44 6.87
N ASP A 590 8.18 -17.53 7.20
CA ASP A 590 7.60 -18.44 6.20
C ASP A 590 6.58 -17.74 5.29
N ILE A 591 5.81 -16.79 5.82
CA ILE A 591 4.86 -16.01 5.02
C ILE A 591 5.61 -15.04 4.08
N VAL A 592 6.66 -14.37 4.57
CA VAL A 592 7.50 -13.49 3.74
C VAL A 592 8.22 -14.27 2.63
N GLU A 593 8.75 -15.46 2.92
CA GLU A 593 9.41 -16.32 1.93
C GLU A 593 8.44 -16.91 0.88
N ARG A 594 7.15 -17.07 1.23
CA ARG A 594 6.09 -17.55 0.30
C ARG A 594 5.40 -16.45 -0.52
N LEU A 595 5.48 -15.19 -0.11
CA LEU A 595 4.75 -14.09 -0.80
C LEU A 595 5.37 -13.78 -2.17
N PRO A 596 4.57 -13.68 -3.26
CA PRO A 596 5.09 -13.37 -4.59
C PRO A 596 5.86 -12.04 -4.62
N ARG A 597 7.00 -12.00 -5.33
CA ARG A 597 7.93 -10.84 -5.34
C ARG A 597 7.26 -9.48 -5.61
N GLY A 598 6.25 -9.45 -6.49
CA GLY A 598 5.49 -8.22 -6.82
C GLY A 598 4.38 -7.84 -5.83
N ARG A 599 4.23 -8.60 -4.73
CA ARG A 599 3.31 -8.38 -3.60
C ARG A 599 4.03 -8.38 -2.25
N ALA A 600 5.35 -8.63 -2.22
CA ALA A 600 6.25 -8.41 -1.09
C ALA A 600 6.50 -6.90 -0.80
N HIS A 601 5.42 -6.11 -0.83
CA HIS A 601 5.40 -4.65 -0.84
C HIS A 601 4.35 -4.06 0.13
N VAL A 602 3.94 -4.82 1.17
CA VAL A 602 3.02 -4.31 2.19
C VAL A 602 3.79 -3.56 3.28
N THR A 603 3.33 -2.36 3.63
CA THR A 603 4.07 -1.37 4.45
C THR A 603 4.54 -1.86 5.82
N HIS A 604 3.84 -2.82 6.44
CA HIS A 604 4.19 -3.40 7.74
C HIS A 604 5.18 -4.57 7.66
N MET A 605 5.59 -5.01 6.46
CA MET A 605 6.45 -6.18 6.28
C MET A 605 7.85 -6.03 6.90
N PRO A 606 8.56 -4.87 6.82
CA PRO A 606 9.88 -4.71 7.43
C PRO A 606 9.84 -4.81 8.95
N SER A 607 8.89 -4.14 9.61
CA SER A 607 8.74 -4.21 11.07
C SER A 607 8.34 -5.61 11.53
N SER A 608 7.45 -6.29 10.79
CA SER A 608 7.08 -7.68 11.08
C SER A 608 8.31 -8.61 11.05
N LEU A 609 9.11 -8.55 9.98
CA LEU A 609 10.32 -9.38 9.85
C LEU A 609 11.39 -8.99 10.89
N PHE A 610 11.50 -7.71 11.25
CA PHE A 610 12.48 -7.23 12.22
C PHE A 610 12.10 -7.62 13.67
N ALA A 611 10.81 -7.66 13.97
CA ALA A 611 10.29 -8.24 15.21
C ALA A 611 10.62 -9.73 15.30
N ALA A 612 10.42 -10.51 14.23
CA ALA A 612 10.82 -11.91 14.16
C ALA A 612 12.34 -12.11 14.36
N ALA A 613 13.17 -11.29 13.68
CA ALA A 613 14.63 -11.30 13.87
C ALA A 613 15.06 -10.95 15.30
N THR A 614 14.30 -10.09 16.00
CA THR A 614 14.52 -9.74 17.42
C THR A 614 14.26 -10.94 18.33
N VAL A 615 13.28 -11.79 18.02
CA VAL A 615 13.04 -13.04 18.77
C VAL A 615 14.18 -14.03 18.54
N TYR A 616 14.65 -14.17 17.30
CA TYR A 616 15.76 -15.08 16.97
C TYR A 616 17.08 -14.67 17.64
N SER A 617 17.41 -13.38 17.66
CA SER A 617 18.59 -12.89 18.39
C SER A 617 18.42 -13.10 19.90
N ALA A 618 17.24 -12.83 20.47
CA ALA A 618 16.95 -13.10 21.88
C ALA A 618 17.14 -14.58 22.27
N PHE A 619 16.67 -15.52 21.44
CA PHE A 619 16.83 -16.96 21.67
C PHE A 619 18.29 -17.42 21.51
N THR A 620 19.01 -16.90 20.51
CA THR A 620 20.41 -17.29 20.27
C THR A 620 21.32 -16.75 21.37
N LEU A 621 21.12 -15.50 21.80
CA LEU A 621 21.81 -14.89 22.96
C LEU A 621 21.40 -15.52 24.31
N ALA A 622 20.29 -16.27 24.36
CA ALA A 622 19.89 -17.12 25.49
C ALA A 622 20.54 -18.51 25.46
N GLY A 623 21.38 -18.82 24.46
CA GLY A 623 22.09 -20.10 24.31
C GLY A 623 21.39 -21.15 23.46
N HIS A 624 20.24 -20.84 22.84
CA HIS A 624 19.51 -21.78 21.97
C HIS A 624 19.99 -21.66 20.52
N SER A 625 20.91 -22.54 20.09
CA SER A 625 21.40 -22.58 18.70
C SER A 625 20.39 -23.19 17.70
N THR A 626 19.51 -24.06 18.19
CA THR A 626 18.46 -24.74 17.41
C THR A 626 17.15 -24.77 18.18
N VAL A 627 16.03 -24.77 17.47
CA VAL A 627 14.68 -24.89 18.04
C VAL A 627 13.91 -25.98 17.30
N LYS A 628 13.51 -27.04 18.02
CA LYS A 628 12.56 -28.05 17.54
C LYS A 628 11.13 -27.57 17.81
N HIS A 629 10.26 -27.50 16.80
CA HIS A 629 8.84 -27.15 16.96
C HIS A 629 7.92 -28.08 16.14
N PRO A 630 6.61 -28.16 16.46
CA PRO A 630 5.67 -28.96 15.66
C PRO A 630 5.60 -28.47 14.20
N ILE A 631 5.42 -29.39 13.26
CA ILE A 631 5.18 -29.05 11.84
C ILE A 631 3.77 -28.47 11.65
N ASN A 632 2.77 -29.10 12.27
CA ASN A 632 1.39 -28.62 12.24
C ASN A 632 1.12 -27.78 13.49
N ILE A 633 0.99 -26.46 13.32
CA ILE A 633 0.74 -25.51 14.42
C ILE A 633 -0.76 -25.19 14.48
N GLU A 634 -1.38 -25.49 15.62
CA GLU A 634 -2.79 -25.19 15.90
C GLU A 634 -2.91 -23.75 16.42
N TRP A 635 -2.93 -22.78 15.49
CA TRP A 635 -2.82 -21.35 15.79
C TRP A 635 -3.87 -20.81 16.77
N THR A 636 -5.09 -21.33 16.73
CA THR A 636 -6.19 -21.02 17.66
C THR A 636 -5.88 -21.40 19.11
N GLN A 637 -4.92 -22.29 19.35
CA GLN A 637 -4.49 -22.70 20.69
C GLN A 637 -3.20 -21.99 21.14
N THR A 638 -2.49 -21.27 20.26
CA THR A 638 -1.20 -20.67 20.64
C THR A 638 -1.34 -19.58 21.72
N LEU A 639 -2.41 -18.79 21.66
CA LEU A 639 -2.69 -17.73 22.63
C LEU A 639 -3.60 -18.17 23.79
N ALA A 640 -4.25 -19.33 23.70
CA ALA A 640 -5.20 -19.81 24.71
C ALA A 640 -4.58 -19.96 26.11
N GLU A 641 -5.39 -19.79 27.14
CA GLU A 641 -5.04 -20.12 28.53
C GLU A 641 -5.06 -21.65 28.72
N LEU A 642 -3.97 -22.21 29.25
CA LEU A 642 -3.67 -23.64 29.13
C LEU A 642 -3.96 -24.47 30.39
N ASP A 643 -4.42 -23.82 31.47
CA ASP A 643 -4.36 -24.37 32.84
C ASP A 643 -5.56 -25.26 33.25
N ILE A 644 -6.44 -25.62 32.31
CA ILE A 644 -7.74 -26.27 32.60
C ILE A 644 -7.84 -27.73 32.09
N ARG A 645 -6.99 -28.20 31.17
CA ARG A 645 -7.12 -29.55 30.55
C ARG A 645 -6.19 -30.63 31.15
N PRO A 646 -6.61 -31.91 31.20
CA PRO A 646 -5.78 -33.01 31.65
C PRO A 646 -4.64 -33.33 30.64
N PRO A 647 -3.47 -33.80 31.11
CA PRO A 647 -2.24 -33.86 30.30
C PRO A 647 -2.24 -34.86 29.13
N GLY A 648 -3.27 -35.70 28.98
CA GLY A 648 -3.37 -36.65 27.87
C GLY A 648 -3.75 -36.01 26.53
N GLU A 649 -4.61 -35.00 26.54
CA GLU A 649 -5.33 -34.52 25.34
C GLU A 649 -4.69 -33.31 24.63
N PHE A 650 -3.58 -32.78 25.14
CA PHE A 650 -2.94 -31.60 24.57
C PHE A 650 -2.43 -31.83 23.14
N SER A 651 -2.59 -30.84 22.25
CA SER A 651 -1.96 -30.82 20.93
C SER A 651 -0.43 -30.76 21.03
N GLU A 652 0.28 -31.09 19.94
CA GLU A 652 1.75 -30.90 19.86
C GLU A 652 2.14 -29.42 20.07
N THR A 653 1.29 -28.50 19.60
CA THR A 653 1.42 -27.04 19.81
C THR A 653 1.39 -26.69 21.30
N VAL A 654 0.41 -27.19 22.04
CA VAL A 654 0.30 -26.92 23.49
C VAL A 654 1.42 -27.62 24.28
N ARG A 655 1.80 -28.86 23.93
CA ARG A 655 2.95 -29.55 24.55
C ARG A 655 4.26 -28.76 24.38
N PHE A 656 4.47 -28.17 23.20
CA PHE A 656 5.61 -27.29 22.94
C PHE A 656 5.57 -26.02 23.80
N ILE A 657 4.45 -25.29 23.84
CA ILE A 657 4.31 -24.05 24.63
C ILE A 657 4.52 -24.30 26.13
N LEU A 658 3.98 -25.40 26.66
CA LEU A 658 4.20 -25.83 28.04
C LEU A 658 5.66 -26.25 28.33
N GLY A 659 6.43 -26.61 27.30
CA GLY A 659 7.86 -26.98 27.41
C GLY A 659 8.12 -28.47 27.56
N ASN A 660 7.15 -29.33 27.25
CA ASN A 660 7.28 -30.79 27.31
C ASN A 660 8.02 -31.34 26.07
N VAL A 661 9.26 -30.87 25.85
CA VAL A 661 10.04 -31.13 24.63
C VAL A 661 10.41 -32.61 24.47
N THR A 662 10.58 -33.34 25.57
CA THR A 662 10.82 -34.80 25.57
C THR A 662 9.63 -35.60 25.03
N ALA A 663 8.42 -35.03 25.00
CA ALA A 663 7.28 -35.63 24.31
C ALA A 663 7.30 -35.38 22.80
N LEU A 664 7.92 -34.29 22.32
CA LEU A 664 8.03 -33.99 20.88
C LEU A 664 8.96 -34.95 20.13
N GLU A 665 9.90 -35.60 20.82
CA GLU A 665 10.89 -36.52 20.20
C GLU A 665 10.27 -37.82 19.65
N ARG A 666 8.95 -38.00 19.81
CA ARG A 666 8.16 -39.09 19.23
C ARG A 666 7.13 -38.60 18.19
N SER A 667 7.22 -37.34 17.76
CA SER A 667 6.17 -36.64 17.00
C SER A 667 6.70 -35.92 15.75
N CYS A 668 5.81 -35.26 15.00
CA CYS A 668 6.14 -34.67 13.70
C CYS A 668 6.74 -33.26 13.85
N CYS A 669 7.97 -33.19 14.37
CA CYS A 669 8.69 -31.93 14.59
C CYS A 669 9.61 -31.53 13.43
N THR A 670 9.72 -30.22 13.19
CA THR A 670 10.78 -29.61 12.37
C THR A 670 11.82 -28.93 13.28
N THR A 671 13.02 -28.71 12.76
CA THR A 671 14.13 -28.08 13.50
C THR A 671 14.66 -26.88 12.72
N ARG A 672 14.62 -25.68 13.33
CA ARG A 672 15.30 -24.49 12.82
C ARG A 672 16.66 -24.32 13.46
N THR A 673 17.65 -23.90 12.69
CA THR A 673 18.99 -23.52 13.16
C THR A 673 19.06 -22.01 13.14
N LEU A 674 18.99 -21.35 14.30
CA LEU A 674 18.66 -19.90 14.35
C LEU A 674 19.68 -19.03 13.63
N SER A 675 20.96 -19.41 13.62
CA SER A 675 21.99 -18.74 12.83
C SER A 675 21.77 -18.85 11.32
N TYR A 676 21.24 -19.97 10.81
CA TYR A 676 20.83 -20.10 9.41
C TYR A 676 19.61 -19.21 9.11
N GLU A 677 18.59 -19.25 9.97
CA GLU A 677 17.38 -18.44 9.79
C GLU A 677 17.68 -16.93 9.80
N MET A 678 18.53 -16.45 10.72
CA MET A 678 18.97 -15.05 10.75
C MET A 678 19.76 -14.68 9.48
N ASN A 679 20.58 -15.58 8.95
CA ASN A 679 21.25 -15.42 7.65
C ASN A 679 20.27 -15.50 6.45
N SER A 680 19.09 -16.13 6.58
CA SER A 680 17.99 -16.00 5.60
C SER A 680 17.34 -14.62 5.70
N MET A 681 16.96 -14.20 6.91
CA MET A 681 16.38 -12.89 7.18
C MET A 681 17.26 -11.74 6.68
N GLN A 682 18.58 -11.80 6.85
CA GLN A 682 19.50 -10.80 6.32
C GLN A 682 19.39 -10.69 4.77
N LYS A 683 19.25 -11.80 4.05
CA LYS A 683 19.08 -11.80 2.58
C LYS A 683 17.70 -11.26 2.16
N LEU A 684 16.66 -11.54 2.95
CA LEU A 684 15.33 -10.94 2.75
C LEU A 684 15.38 -9.43 2.95
N PHE A 685 16.05 -8.95 4.00
CA PHE A 685 16.32 -7.52 4.19
C PHE A 685 17.12 -6.92 3.04
N GLY A 686 18.18 -7.58 2.57
CA GLY A 686 18.96 -7.15 1.40
C GLY A 686 18.15 -7.06 0.09
N CYS A 687 17.06 -7.84 -0.04
CA CYS A 687 16.06 -7.62 -1.07
C CYS A 687 15.25 -6.34 -0.81
N PHE A 688 14.75 -6.15 0.41
CA PHE A 688 13.97 -4.97 0.80
C PHE A 688 14.76 -3.66 0.74
N THR A 689 16.07 -3.63 1.02
CA THR A 689 16.86 -2.38 1.01
C THR A 689 16.97 -1.73 -0.38
N THR A 690 16.64 -2.47 -1.45
CA THR A 690 16.53 -1.95 -2.82
C THR A 690 15.29 -1.07 -3.05
N GLN A 691 14.28 -1.16 -2.17
CA GLN A 691 12.96 -0.53 -2.32
C GLN A 691 12.58 0.33 -1.10
N TRP A 692 12.89 -0.16 0.10
CA TRP A 692 12.53 0.45 1.37
C TRP A 692 13.76 0.89 2.14
N GLY A 693 13.86 2.20 2.33
CA GLY A 693 15.00 2.82 2.99
C GLY A 693 15.13 2.41 4.46
N VAL A 694 14.02 2.30 5.19
CA VAL A 694 14.01 1.86 6.59
C VAL A 694 14.56 0.44 6.78
N ALA A 695 14.40 -0.44 5.78
CA ALA A 695 14.99 -1.78 5.80
C ALA A 695 16.53 -1.74 5.82
N THR A 696 17.16 -0.67 5.33
CA THR A 696 18.63 -0.49 5.43
C THR A 696 19.09 -0.36 6.87
N ASP A 697 18.30 0.25 7.75
CA ASP A 697 18.69 0.43 9.14
C ASP A 697 18.38 -0.84 9.96
N MET A 698 17.32 -1.56 9.61
CA MET A 698 17.03 -2.91 10.13
C MET A 698 18.13 -3.92 9.75
N GLU A 699 18.59 -3.94 8.50
CA GLU A 699 19.66 -4.82 8.00
C GLU A 699 20.97 -4.64 8.77
N LYS A 700 21.37 -3.39 9.08
CA LYS A 700 22.56 -3.10 9.90
C LYS A 700 22.46 -3.71 11.30
N VAL A 701 21.29 -3.67 11.92
CA VAL A 701 21.08 -4.18 13.28
C VAL A 701 21.03 -5.71 13.29
N VAL A 702 20.33 -6.32 12.32
CA VAL A 702 20.35 -7.78 12.13
C VAL A 702 21.78 -8.27 11.87
N SER A 703 22.57 -7.56 11.07
CA SER A 703 23.97 -7.89 10.79
C SER A 703 24.85 -7.85 12.04
N GLN A 704 24.63 -6.87 12.94
CA GLN A 704 25.31 -6.81 14.23
C GLN A 704 24.85 -7.92 15.19
N TRP A 705 23.55 -8.27 15.21
CA TRP A 705 23.08 -9.43 15.98
C TRP A 705 23.68 -10.74 15.47
N ILE A 706 23.77 -10.95 14.16
CA ILE A 706 24.45 -12.11 13.56
C ILE A 706 25.91 -12.18 14.04
N ALA A 707 26.63 -11.05 14.05
CA ALA A 707 28.01 -10.97 14.53
C ALA A 707 28.18 -11.15 16.05
N LEU A 708 27.12 -11.03 16.85
CA LEU A 708 27.09 -11.37 18.29
C LEU A 708 26.59 -12.80 18.58
N CYS A 709 26.00 -13.46 17.59
CA CYS A 709 25.42 -14.81 17.69
C CYS A 709 26.32 -15.90 17.09
N HIS A 710 27.54 -15.53 16.67
CA HIS A 710 28.58 -16.38 16.11
C HIS A 710 29.84 -16.36 17.00
#